data_AF-A0A7V8W257-F1
#
_entry.id   AF-A0A7V8W257-F1
#
_cell.length_a   1.000
_cell.length_b   1.000
_cell.length_c   1.000
_cell.angle_alpha   90.00
_cell.angle_beta   90.00
_cell.angle_gamma   90.00
#
_symmetry.space_group_name_H-M   'P 1'
#
loop_
_entity.id
_entity.type
_entity.pdbx_description
1 polymer ?
#
loop_
_entity_poly.entity_id
_entity_poly.type
_entity_poly.pdbx_seq_one_letter_code
_entity_poly.pdbx_strand_id
1 'polypeptide(L)'
;MSETPQIFETSKRIRWHSVRWTARILAIVAIFFLVILCIALYSGSIPSLPNLEAKAKQYQAKLDPNNPLTISYSDNKKYKGIKDFLFKKYKDDSLKKLKNPNGNTAEKLPYIRGAFYTPWNANTSLPDLIKNGNKFNTIFPEWFFIDTLNNGKLNVRIDTAGLYTMRQKNLRILPILNNFHTGKGFEGKLVHSILNDTIKRNRFIAQLVDTLNFYHLQGINVDFEELIEPTNAPLTLFQKKLYETLHPLNMTVTMDVVPNNNDYDYKNLATNNDYVILMAYDQYNNSTGPGPISAQKWVEEALDFMATKIDPEKVILGIGGIGYDWSNRKGDTTLAYTYNDAINKAKILGAQILYDNNSYNLHYNYIAEQINDKDSLKVDKIQHEVWFTDAATTFNLLRFSDEYATAGTVLWRLGSEDSRMWDYYNMDLSNSGLDKNPFDFNLLKTIPIIPDNVGFEGEGEVLDIIYTPQEGKIELETDTSERVITEQNYMALPSGYVIRKFAEDTTDAGPGHKLILTFDDGPSDEYTPEILDILEKEKVPATFFIVGLMAESNIPILQRINKDGFEIGNHTFTHHNIAKMSVARAEIEMKLTRLLIESITGRSTILFRAPYNADSEPQTFEELEPIARSRNENYLTIGESIDPMDWQPNVTADSIVARVIQQVQQRNASIILLHDAGGDTRRATVEALPRIIDYFKKRGYKFTTVADLMGKTKDEVMPPIPVSRDGWTKKLNFFLAEVAYWGGHILFSLFIIGIVLSVGRMLAMAILASLQKQKEHAADIDMVWTGILKNNPPFVSIIVPAYNEQINACRTVKSLLAQDYKNIEVVFVDDGSKDETFKIVSDQFMGLANVHILTKANGGKASALNFGIQRSLSDYVICIDADTQLKSNAVSELMKKFDNKNVAAVAGNVKVGNQVNMITNWQSIEYITSQNFDRRAFDLLNCITVVPGAIGAFNKNYLLEAGGFTTDTLAEDCDLTMRLHRCGYVIRNCNYAISYTEAPETVKQFLKQRFRWSFGVIQCFWKHRDTVFNPRYKNFGMIAMPNILIFQILLPFLAPLADLILAVSLIAASLGIVEASIPHIILYYIIFSLVDLAGAALAFAFEKEDYKKLIWMIPQRLVYRQLMYYILFKSFNKAMKGELQGWGSLKRTGRVKDMAVT
;
A
#
# COMPACT_ATOMS: atom_id res chain seq x y z
N MET A 1 3.44 18.19 68.40
CA MET A 1 2.42 17.73 67.44
C MET A 1 2.92 16.42 66.85
N SER A 2 2.19 15.32 67.01
CA SER A 2 2.53 14.07 66.31
C SER A 2 2.29 14.30 64.82
N GLU A 3 3.35 14.35 64.02
CA GLU A 3 3.23 14.43 62.56
C GLU A 3 2.59 13.13 62.07
N THR A 4 1.27 13.14 61.87
CA THR A 4 0.59 12.07 61.16
C THR A 4 1.16 12.02 59.74
N PRO A 5 1.72 10.88 59.29
CA PRO A 5 2.33 10.78 57.97
C PRO A 5 1.28 11.00 56.89
N GLN A 6 1.70 11.59 55.76
CA GLN A 6 0.81 11.78 54.62
C GLN A 6 0.31 10.44 54.07
N ILE A 7 -0.89 10.43 53.47
CA ILE A 7 -1.41 9.25 52.78
C ILE A 7 -0.42 8.84 51.67
N PHE A 8 -0.08 7.55 51.65
CA PHE A 8 0.97 6.88 50.88
C PHE A 8 2.39 6.97 51.43
N GLU A 9 2.70 7.91 52.32
CA GLU A 9 4.03 8.03 52.92
C GLU A 9 4.44 6.73 53.63
N THR A 10 5.65 6.27 53.34
CA THR A 10 6.20 5.09 54.01
C THR A 10 7.72 5.19 54.08
N SER A 11 8.28 4.87 55.25
CA SER A 11 9.72 4.72 55.44
C SER A 11 10.26 3.43 54.79
N LYS A 12 9.38 2.43 54.55
CA LYS A 12 9.72 1.14 53.93
C LYS A 12 9.45 1.19 52.42
N ARG A 13 10.47 0.86 51.61
CA ARG A 13 10.38 0.82 50.13
C ARG A 13 9.69 -0.42 49.55
N ILE A 14 9.06 -1.27 50.37
CA ILE A 14 8.49 -2.57 49.97
C ILE A 14 7.48 -2.43 48.81
N ARG A 15 6.60 -1.42 48.87
CA ARG A 15 5.61 -1.12 47.82
C ARG A 15 6.28 -0.84 46.48
N TRP A 16 7.30 0.01 46.48
CA TRP A 16 8.07 0.35 45.28
C TRP A 16 8.89 -0.81 44.75
N HIS A 17 9.51 -1.60 45.63
CA HIS A 17 10.24 -2.80 45.23
C HIS A 17 9.31 -3.81 44.58
N SER A 18 8.11 -4.01 45.12
CA SER A 18 7.11 -4.91 44.55
C SER A 18 6.72 -4.45 43.14
N VAL A 19 6.37 -3.17 42.95
CA VAL A 19 6.06 -2.62 41.62
C VAL A 19 7.23 -2.76 40.65
N ARG A 20 8.46 -2.44 41.08
CA ARG A 20 9.65 -2.58 40.22
C ARG A 20 9.88 -4.02 39.82
N TRP A 21 9.72 -4.97 40.73
CA TRP A 21 9.88 -6.39 40.44
C TRP A 21 8.75 -6.91 39.54
N THR A 22 7.50 -6.53 39.78
CA THR A 22 6.38 -6.86 38.89
C THR A 22 6.60 -6.28 37.49
N ALA A 23 6.99 -5.01 37.37
CA ALA A 23 7.27 -4.38 36.08
C ALA A 23 8.46 -5.04 35.36
N ARG A 24 9.50 -5.43 36.11
CA ARG A 24 10.64 -6.20 35.56
C ARG A 24 10.22 -7.58 35.11
N ILE A 25 9.39 -8.30 35.87
CA ILE A 25 8.87 -9.61 35.50
C ILE A 25 8.05 -9.48 34.22
N LEU A 26 7.13 -8.51 34.14
CA LEU A 26 6.35 -8.24 32.93
C LEU A 26 7.25 -7.89 31.73
N ALA A 27 8.28 -7.07 31.93
CA ALA A 27 9.25 -6.75 30.88
C ALA A 27 10.06 -7.98 30.44
N ILE A 28 10.49 -8.83 31.38
CA ILE A 28 11.19 -10.09 31.08
C ILE A 28 10.27 -11.03 30.31
N VAL A 29 9.01 -11.16 30.71
CA VAL A 29 8.00 -11.96 30.01
C VAL A 29 7.78 -11.43 28.59
N ALA A 30 7.66 -10.12 28.41
CA ALA A 30 7.53 -9.50 27.09
C ALA A 30 8.78 -9.74 26.21
N ILE A 31 9.99 -9.55 26.76
CA ILE A 31 11.24 -9.82 26.05
C ILE A 31 11.37 -11.30 25.71
N PHE A 32 10.98 -12.19 26.64
CA PHE A 32 10.98 -13.63 26.42
C PHE A 32 10.08 -14.01 25.23
N PHE A 33 8.85 -13.49 25.17
CA PHE A 33 7.97 -13.72 24.03
C PHE A 33 8.49 -13.12 22.72
N LEU A 34 9.14 -11.94 22.77
CA LEU A 34 9.75 -11.34 21.58
C LEU A 34 10.94 -12.16 21.06
N VAL A 35 11.82 -12.63 21.95
CA VAL A 35 12.94 -13.52 21.60
C VAL A 35 12.41 -14.85 21.06
N ILE A 36 11.35 -15.39 21.64
CA ILE A 36 10.68 -16.59 21.13
C ILE A 36 10.14 -16.37 19.73
N LEU A 37 9.46 -15.25 19.47
CA LEU A 37 8.96 -14.94 18.13
C LEU A 37 10.12 -14.90 17.13
N CYS A 38 11.25 -14.28 17.49
CA CYS A 38 12.45 -14.31 16.67
C CYS A 38 13.01 -15.72 16.46
N ILE A 39 13.01 -16.57 17.49
CA ILE A 39 13.45 -17.97 17.38
C ILE A 39 12.48 -18.78 16.50
N ALA A 40 11.17 -18.60 16.61
CA ALA A 40 10.16 -19.25 15.78
C ALA A 40 10.33 -18.86 14.31
N LEU A 41 10.56 -17.56 14.05
CA LEU A 41 10.88 -17.05 12.72
C LEU A 41 12.19 -17.62 12.17
N TYR A 42 13.19 -17.90 13.01
CA TYR A 42 14.46 -18.51 12.58
C TYR A 42 14.35 -20.04 12.40
N SER A 43 13.55 -20.71 13.22
CA SER A 43 13.46 -22.19 13.30
C SER A 43 12.39 -22.83 12.44
N GLY A 44 11.45 -22.06 11.87
CA GLY A 44 10.36 -22.62 11.05
C GLY A 44 10.90 -23.51 9.92
N SER A 45 10.45 -24.76 9.89
CA SER A 45 10.85 -25.78 8.91
C SER A 45 10.09 -25.61 7.60
N ILE A 46 10.78 -25.76 6.47
CA ILE A 46 10.17 -25.75 5.15
C ILE A 46 9.82 -27.20 4.79
N PRO A 47 8.55 -27.55 4.50
CA PRO A 47 8.18 -28.89 4.09
C PRO A 47 8.86 -29.27 2.76
N SER A 48 9.19 -30.55 2.60
CA SER A 48 9.67 -31.08 1.32
C SER A 48 8.52 -31.18 0.33
N LEU A 49 8.79 -30.86 -0.93
CA LEU A 49 7.80 -31.06 -2.00
C LEU A 49 7.59 -32.55 -2.26
N PRO A 50 6.38 -32.97 -2.64
CA PRO A 50 6.13 -34.33 -3.09
C PRO A 50 6.99 -34.64 -4.32
N ASN A 51 7.36 -35.91 -4.51
CA ASN A 51 8.10 -36.32 -5.70
C ASN A 51 7.23 -36.09 -6.95
N LEU A 52 7.65 -35.12 -7.79
CA LEU A 52 7.03 -34.75 -9.06
C LEU A 52 7.75 -35.43 -10.27
N GLU A 53 8.82 -36.21 -10.05
CA GLU A 53 9.69 -36.77 -11.10
C GLU A 53 9.04 -37.91 -11.91
N ALA A 54 7.98 -38.54 -11.41
CA ALA A 54 7.42 -39.76 -12.00
C ALA A 54 6.79 -39.55 -13.39
N LYS A 55 6.32 -38.33 -13.73
CA LYS A 55 5.92 -37.96 -15.10
C LYS A 55 7.05 -37.29 -15.91
N ALA A 56 8.01 -36.65 -15.24
CA ALA A 56 9.12 -35.91 -15.88
C ALA A 56 10.12 -36.84 -16.61
N LYS A 57 10.38 -38.03 -16.06
CA LYS A 57 11.28 -39.01 -16.71
C LYS A 57 10.71 -39.66 -17.96
N GLN A 58 9.39 -39.59 -18.19
CA GLN A 58 8.76 -40.21 -19.34
C GLN A 58 9.02 -39.44 -20.65
N TYR A 59 9.40 -38.16 -20.55
CA TYR A 59 9.76 -37.32 -21.70
C TYR A 59 11.28 -37.07 -21.84
N GLN A 60 12.05 -37.07 -20.74
CA GLN A 60 13.52 -36.98 -20.81
C GLN A 60 14.21 -38.25 -21.37
N ALA A 61 13.52 -39.40 -21.39
CA ALA A 61 14.13 -40.68 -21.76
C ALA A 61 14.17 -40.96 -23.28
N LYS A 62 13.83 -40.00 -24.13
CA LYS A 62 13.97 -40.14 -25.58
C LYS A 62 14.53 -38.85 -26.16
N LEU A 63 15.85 -38.78 -26.24
CA LEU A 63 16.64 -38.08 -27.27
C LEU A 63 18.10 -38.29 -26.87
N ASP A 64 18.79 -39.20 -27.56
CA ASP A 64 20.25 -39.28 -27.50
C ASP A 64 20.80 -38.10 -28.29
N PRO A 65 21.45 -37.10 -27.66
CA PRO A 65 21.96 -35.90 -28.34
C PRO A 65 23.20 -36.20 -29.21
N ASN A 66 23.73 -37.42 -29.18
CA ASN A 66 25.04 -37.74 -29.78
C ASN A 66 24.97 -38.23 -31.23
N ASN A 67 23.83 -38.12 -31.93
CA ASN A 67 23.74 -38.59 -33.32
C ASN A 67 23.21 -37.50 -34.28
N PRO A 68 24.10 -36.61 -34.78
CA PRO A 68 23.72 -35.59 -35.76
C PRO A 68 23.44 -36.25 -37.12
N LEU A 69 22.16 -36.50 -37.43
CA LEU A 69 21.71 -36.87 -38.77
C LEU A 69 21.70 -35.62 -39.65
N THR A 70 22.85 -35.34 -40.26
CA THR A 70 22.99 -34.38 -41.36
C THR A 70 22.33 -34.97 -42.60
N ILE A 71 21.27 -34.33 -43.10
CA ILE A 71 20.74 -34.60 -44.44
C ILE A 71 21.66 -33.87 -45.42
N SER A 72 22.50 -34.60 -46.15
CA SER A 72 23.33 -33.99 -47.19
C SER A 72 22.48 -33.68 -48.43
N TYR A 73 22.45 -32.42 -48.86
CA TYR A 73 22.01 -32.04 -50.21
C TYR A 73 23.22 -31.72 -51.11
N SER A 74 23.19 -32.24 -52.33
CA SER A 74 24.31 -32.29 -53.28
C SER A 74 24.47 -31.06 -54.19
N ASP A 75 23.85 -29.92 -53.91
CA ASP A 75 23.93 -28.73 -54.77
C ASP A 75 24.66 -27.51 -54.18
N ASN A 76 25.44 -27.70 -53.10
CA ASN A 76 26.37 -26.67 -52.63
C ASN A 76 27.62 -26.60 -53.53
N LYS A 77 27.59 -25.73 -54.55
CA LYS A 77 28.82 -25.26 -55.17
C LYS A 77 29.68 -24.54 -54.13
N LYS A 78 30.84 -25.12 -53.83
CA LYS A 78 31.94 -24.45 -53.10
C LYS A 78 32.39 -23.22 -53.91
N TYR A 79 32.07 -22.03 -53.41
CA TYR A 79 32.66 -20.78 -53.89
C TYR A 79 33.60 -20.19 -52.84
N LYS A 80 34.74 -19.67 -53.32
CA LYS A 80 35.85 -19.15 -52.51
C LYS A 80 35.40 -17.92 -51.71
N GLY A 81 35.79 -17.85 -50.44
CA GLY A 81 35.29 -16.88 -49.46
C GLY A 81 35.73 -15.43 -49.68
N ILE A 82 35.22 -14.55 -48.81
CA ILE A 82 35.40 -13.09 -48.70
C ILE A 82 36.81 -12.56 -49.09
N LYS A 83 37.88 -13.31 -48.80
CA LYS A 83 39.26 -12.98 -49.20
C LYS A 83 39.44 -12.81 -50.71
N ASP A 84 38.79 -13.59 -51.55
CA ASP A 84 38.94 -13.49 -53.01
C ASP A 84 38.17 -12.32 -53.62
N PHE A 85 37.05 -11.91 -52.99
CA PHE A 85 36.30 -10.71 -53.35
C PHE A 85 37.08 -9.44 -52.96
N LEU A 86 37.65 -9.42 -51.75
CA LEU A 86 38.46 -8.31 -51.26
C LEU A 86 39.78 -8.12 -52.03
N PHE A 87 40.43 -9.21 -52.45
CA PHE A 87 41.59 -9.13 -53.35
C PHE A 87 41.24 -8.55 -54.72
N LYS A 88 39.99 -8.70 -55.17
CA LYS A 88 39.49 -8.10 -56.41
C LYS A 88 39.14 -6.62 -56.20
N LYS A 89 38.48 -6.26 -55.09
CA LYS A 89 38.15 -4.87 -54.69
C LYS A 89 39.39 -4.01 -54.43
N TYR A 90 40.42 -4.51 -53.73
CA TYR A 90 41.69 -3.78 -53.53
C TYR A 90 42.42 -3.46 -54.85
N LYS A 91 42.23 -4.32 -55.87
CA LYS A 91 42.81 -4.15 -57.20
C LYS A 91 42.00 -3.20 -58.10
N ASP A 92 40.69 -3.10 -57.88
CA ASP A 92 39.79 -2.20 -58.62
C ASP A 92 39.70 -0.79 -58.00
N ASP A 93 39.78 -0.66 -56.67
CA ASP A 93 39.75 0.63 -55.95
C ASP A 93 41.07 1.40 -56.04
N SER A 94 42.19 0.70 -56.27
CA SER A 94 43.46 1.34 -56.61
C SER A 94 43.48 1.95 -58.03
N LEU A 95 42.45 1.70 -58.85
CA LEU A 95 42.31 2.23 -60.22
C LEU A 95 41.22 3.31 -60.38
N LYS A 96 40.38 3.57 -59.36
CA LYS A 96 39.32 4.60 -59.41
C LYS A 96 39.65 5.93 -58.70
N LYS A 97 40.89 6.13 -58.22
CA LYS A 97 41.34 7.39 -57.59
C LYS A 97 41.70 8.54 -58.56
N LEU A 98 41.30 8.47 -59.83
CA LEU A 98 41.52 9.56 -60.80
C LEU A 98 40.26 9.86 -61.60
N LYS A 99 39.38 10.73 -61.07
CA LYS A 99 38.71 11.81 -61.83
C LYS A 99 37.88 12.75 -60.93
N ASN A 100 38.41 13.97 -60.84
CA ASN A 100 37.83 15.28 -60.56
C ASN A 100 36.95 15.55 -59.31
N PRO A 101 37.35 16.53 -58.48
CA PRO A 101 36.49 17.24 -57.54
C PRO A 101 35.79 18.39 -58.27
N ASN A 102 34.47 18.33 -58.44
CA ASN A 102 33.56 19.48 -58.55
C ASN A 102 32.17 19.00 -58.95
N GLY A 103 31.18 19.25 -58.10
CA GLY A 103 29.78 18.99 -58.42
C GLY A 103 28.86 19.20 -57.22
N ASN A 104 28.37 20.43 -57.08
CA ASN A 104 27.15 20.89 -56.40
C ASN A 104 26.81 20.39 -54.98
N THR A 105 26.66 21.38 -54.11
CA THR A 105 25.84 21.38 -52.90
C THR A 105 24.36 21.13 -53.22
N ALA A 106 23.97 19.86 -53.32
CA ALA A 106 22.62 19.43 -52.96
C ALA A 106 22.73 18.76 -51.59
N GLU A 107 21.80 19.06 -50.67
CA GLU A 107 21.74 18.45 -49.34
C GLU A 107 21.76 16.92 -49.47
N LYS A 108 22.92 16.28 -49.25
CA LYS A 108 22.96 14.82 -49.07
C LYS A 108 22.15 14.50 -47.82
N LEU A 109 21.04 13.78 -48.00
CA LEU A 109 20.26 13.24 -46.89
C LEU A 109 21.16 12.40 -45.97
N PRO A 110 20.93 12.42 -44.64
CA PRO A 110 21.70 11.60 -43.70
C PRO A 110 21.52 10.11 -44.02
N TYR A 111 22.59 9.33 -43.83
CA TYR A 111 22.62 7.87 -43.96
C TYR A 111 21.42 7.22 -43.26
N ILE A 112 20.66 6.37 -43.97
CA ILE A 112 19.39 5.83 -43.46
C ILE A 112 19.66 4.62 -42.57
N ARG A 113 19.17 4.67 -41.32
CA ARG A 113 19.02 3.49 -40.47
C ARG A 113 17.53 3.35 -40.17
N GLY A 114 16.95 2.25 -40.66
CA GLY A 114 15.52 2.02 -40.70
C GLY A 114 15.08 0.78 -39.92
N ALA A 115 13.83 0.72 -39.51
CA ALA A 115 13.21 -0.53 -39.07
C ALA A 115 11.76 -0.62 -39.54
N PHE A 116 11.31 -1.83 -39.87
CA PHE A 116 9.91 -2.12 -40.15
C PHE A 116 9.14 -2.34 -38.85
N TYR A 117 8.00 -1.65 -38.71
CA TYR A 117 7.13 -1.72 -37.53
C TYR A 117 5.82 -2.39 -37.87
N THR A 118 5.54 -3.54 -37.26
CA THR A 118 4.36 -4.36 -37.54
C THR A 118 3.36 -4.31 -36.38
N PRO A 119 2.16 -3.71 -36.51
CA PRO A 119 1.22 -3.61 -35.40
C PRO A 119 0.69 -4.96 -34.85
N TRP A 120 0.77 -6.02 -35.65
CA TRP A 120 0.30 -7.36 -35.26
C TRP A 120 1.28 -8.11 -34.34
N ASN A 121 2.48 -7.58 -34.09
CA ASN A 121 3.37 -8.01 -33.00
C ASN A 121 3.61 -6.90 -31.96
N ALA A 122 2.63 -6.01 -31.74
CA ALA A 122 2.77 -4.82 -30.88
C ALA A 122 3.29 -5.13 -29.45
N ASN A 123 3.03 -6.32 -28.93
CA ASN A 123 3.52 -6.76 -27.62
C ASN A 123 5.06 -6.81 -27.54
N THR A 124 5.76 -6.94 -28.67
CA THR A 124 7.23 -6.87 -28.73
C THR A 124 7.75 -5.63 -29.45
N SER A 125 7.10 -5.22 -30.55
CA SER A 125 7.60 -4.10 -31.38
C SER A 125 7.40 -2.72 -30.75
N LEU A 126 6.35 -2.47 -29.96
CA LEU A 126 6.15 -1.19 -29.27
C LEU A 126 7.12 -1.00 -28.09
N PRO A 127 7.33 -1.99 -27.18
CA PRO A 127 8.37 -1.90 -26.16
C PRO A 127 9.76 -1.65 -26.75
N ASP A 128 10.13 -2.34 -27.82
CA ASP A 128 11.43 -2.14 -28.48
C ASP A 128 11.54 -0.78 -29.17
N LEU A 129 10.46 -0.26 -29.75
CA LEU A 129 10.42 1.12 -30.26
C LEU A 129 10.64 2.15 -29.13
N ILE A 130 10.02 1.95 -27.96
CA ILE A 130 10.19 2.82 -26.79
C ILE A 130 11.64 2.81 -26.32
N LYS A 131 12.24 1.62 -26.25
CA LYS A 131 13.61 1.39 -25.76
C LYS A 131 14.67 1.88 -26.76
N ASN A 132 14.56 1.46 -28.01
CA ASN A 132 15.62 1.57 -29.02
C ASN A 132 15.34 2.62 -30.11
N GLY A 133 14.18 3.30 -30.10
CA GLY A 133 13.81 4.28 -31.13
C GLY A 133 14.77 5.47 -31.33
N ASN A 134 15.75 5.67 -30.44
CA ASN A 134 16.82 6.67 -30.61
C ASN A 134 18.05 6.14 -31.39
N LYS A 135 18.05 4.86 -31.75
CA LYS A 135 19.17 4.15 -32.40
C LYS A 135 18.99 4.02 -33.92
N PHE A 136 17.95 4.63 -34.48
CA PHE A 136 17.70 4.68 -35.91
C PHE A 136 16.94 5.98 -36.23
N ASN A 137 16.84 6.35 -37.51
CA ASN A 137 16.32 7.66 -37.92
C ASN A 137 15.07 7.59 -38.79
N THR A 138 14.75 6.41 -39.32
CA THR A 138 13.65 6.19 -40.25
C THR A 138 12.83 4.98 -39.80
N ILE A 139 11.52 5.01 -39.94
CA ILE A 139 10.64 3.90 -39.55
C ILE A 139 9.59 3.65 -40.62
N PHE A 140 9.36 2.37 -40.88
CA PHE A 140 8.46 1.88 -41.92
C PHE A 140 7.29 1.12 -41.28
N PRO A 141 6.23 1.81 -40.82
CA PRO A 141 5.11 1.14 -40.19
C PRO A 141 4.14 0.54 -41.21
N GLU A 142 3.75 -0.71 -40.98
CA GLU A 142 2.76 -1.42 -41.80
C GLU A 142 1.34 -0.94 -41.47
N TRP A 143 0.95 0.20 -42.06
CA TRP A 143 -0.33 0.85 -41.76
C TRP A 143 -1.27 0.99 -42.96
N PHE A 144 -0.77 0.97 -44.19
CA PHE A 144 -1.57 1.30 -45.38
C PHE A 144 -1.81 0.04 -46.22
N PHE A 145 -3.08 -0.30 -46.42
CA PHE A 145 -3.52 -1.50 -47.12
C PHE A 145 -4.49 -1.14 -48.24
N ILE A 146 -4.64 -2.04 -49.22
CA ILE A 146 -5.68 -1.91 -50.26
C ILE A 146 -6.98 -2.57 -49.76
N ASP A 147 -8.08 -1.81 -49.72
CA ASP A 147 -9.39 -2.29 -49.28
C ASP A 147 -9.98 -3.33 -50.26
N THR A 148 -10.23 -4.53 -49.75
CA THR A 148 -10.74 -5.69 -50.50
C THR A 148 -12.25 -5.69 -50.71
N LEU A 149 -13.01 -4.90 -49.94
CA LEU A 149 -14.47 -4.85 -50.01
C LEU A 149 -14.98 -3.67 -50.85
N ASN A 150 -14.22 -2.57 -50.92
CA ASN A 150 -14.65 -1.32 -51.55
C ASN A 150 -13.91 -0.96 -52.86
N ASN A 151 -13.49 -1.96 -53.63
CA ASN A 151 -13.05 -1.78 -55.02
C ASN A 151 -11.80 -0.88 -55.19
N GLY A 152 -10.75 -1.09 -54.37
CA GLY A 152 -9.46 -0.41 -54.51
C GLY A 152 -9.33 0.94 -53.83
N LYS A 153 -9.93 1.12 -52.63
CA LYS A 153 -9.72 2.29 -51.76
C LYS A 153 -8.56 2.05 -50.78
N LEU A 154 -7.97 3.13 -50.28
CA LEU A 154 -6.96 3.06 -49.22
C LEU A 154 -7.62 2.70 -47.87
N ASN A 155 -7.09 1.67 -47.19
CA ASN A 155 -7.45 1.29 -45.83
C ASN A 155 -6.27 1.64 -44.90
N VAL A 156 -6.52 2.47 -43.89
CA VAL A 156 -5.50 3.02 -42.99
C VAL A 156 -5.69 2.46 -41.59
N ARG A 157 -4.65 1.82 -41.04
CA ARG A 157 -4.65 1.15 -39.74
C ARG A 157 -3.52 1.69 -38.85
N ILE A 158 -3.60 2.96 -38.48
CA ILE A 158 -2.57 3.59 -37.65
C ILE A 158 -2.70 3.15 -36.19
N ASP A 159 -1.59 2.66 -35.64
CA ASP A 159 -1.42 2.48 -34.20
C ASP A 159 -1.09 3.83 -33.54
N THR A 160 -2.03 4.34 -32.77
CA THR A 160 -1.92 5.64 -32.09
C THR A 160 -0.77 5.69 -31.07
N ALA A 161 -0.50 4.57 -30.37
CA ALA A 161 0.56 4.50 -29.37
C ALA A 161 1.94 4.46 -30.04
N GLY A 162 2.09 3.66 -31.09
CA GLY A 162 3.25 3.67 -31.97
C GLY A 162 3.51 5.06 -32.56
N LEU A 163 2.50 5.70 -33.16
CA LEU A 163 2.64 7.03 -33.76
C LEU A 163 3.11 8.10 -32.75
N TYR A 164 2.57 8.08 -31.53
CA TYR A 164 3.00 8.97 -30.46
C TYR A 164 4.49 8.79 -30.14
N THR A 165 4.92 7.54 -29.97
CA THR A 165 6.32 7.19 -29.68
C THR A 165 7.25 7.58 -30.83
N MET A 166 6.88 7.30 -32.09
CA MET A 166 7.68 7.66 -33.27
C MET A 166 7.92 9.17 -33.35
N ARG A 167 6.89 9.98 -33.07
CA ARG A 167 7.00 11.44 -33.02
C ARG A 167 7.87 11.92 -31.86
N GLN A 168 7.73 11.33 -30.68
CA GLN A 168 8.56 11.65 -29.52
C GLN A 168 10.06 11.41 -29.79
N LYS A 169 10.36 10.33 -30.53
CA LYS A 169 11.72 9.94 -30.93
C LYS A 169 12.23 10.70 -32.16
N ASN A 170 11.43 11.59 -32.74
CA ASN A 170 11.75 12.38 -33.94
C ASN A 170 12.15 11.53 -35.16
N LEU A 171 11.46 10.40 -35.36
CA LEU A 171 11.69 9.48 -36.48
C LEU A 171 11.03 9.99 -37.76
N ARG A 172 11.67 9.73 -38.91
CA ARG A 172 11.05 9.91 -40.23
C ARG A 172 10.10 8.75 -40.49
N ILE A 173 8.80 9.02 -40.67
CA ILE A 173 7.76 7.99 -40.76
C ILE A 173 7.35 7.81 -42.23
N LEU A 174 7.60 6.61 -42.79
CA LEU A 174 7.20 6.22 -44.15
C LEU A 174 6.34 4.96 -44.08
N PRO A 175 5.00 5.06 -44.00
CA PRO A 175 4.14 3.88 -43.94
C PRO A 175 4.35 2.95 -45.13
N ILE A 176 4.30 1.66 -44.87
CA ILE A 176 4.26 0.63 -45.92
C ILE A 176 2.86 0.61 -46.50
N LEU A 177 2.78 0.73 -47.82
CA LEU A 177 1.61 0.48 -48.63
C LEU A 177 1.73 -0.91 -49.25
N ASN A 178 0.92 -1.85 -48.79
CA ASN A 178 0.95 -3.22 -49.29
C ASN A 178 -0.40 -3.78 -49.77
N ASN A 179 -0.34 -4.93 -50.44
CA ASN A 179 -1.49 -5.66 -50.98
C ASN A 179 -1.79 -6.96 -50.21
N PHE A 180 -1.51 -6.97 -48.91
CA PHE A 180 -1.75 -8.11 -48.04
C PHE A 180 -3.23 -8.23 -47.60
N HIS A 181 -3.80 -9.43 -47.71
CA HIS A 181 -5.14 -9.76 -47.25
C HIS A 181 -5.12 -10.75 -46.07
N THR A 182 -5.82 -10.39 -44.98
CA THR A 182 -5.98 -11.23 -43.80
C THR A 182 -6.65 -12.56 -44.16
N GLY A 183 -5.92 -13.67 -44.05
CA GLY A 183 -6.40 -15.03 -44.34
C GLY A 183 -6.16 -15.55 -45.75
N LYS A 184 -5.64 -14.74 -46.69
CA LYS A 184 -5.29 -15.18 -48.06
C LYS A 184 -3.87 -14.83 -48.51
N GLY A 185 -3.13 -14.02 -47.74
CA GLY A 185 -1.78 -13.57 -48.10
C GLY A 185 -1.81 -12.39 -49.09
N PHE A 186 -0.71 -12.19 -49.81
CA PHE A 186 -0.61 -11.14 -50.83
C PHE A 186 -1.51 -11.44 -52.04
N GLU A 187 -2.30 -10.46 -52.47
CA GLU A 187 -3.23 -10.61 -53.58
C GLU A 187 -2.93 -9.64 -54.74
N GLY A 188 -2.27 -10.11 -55.79
CA GLY A 188 -1.96 -9.30 -56.98
C GLY A 188 -3.18 -8.73 -57.72
N LYS A 189 -4.35 -9.39 -57.62
CA LYS A 189 -5.59 -8.91 -58.26
C LYS A 189 -6.07 -7.57 -57.72
N LEU A 190 -5.80 -7.27 -56.45
CA LEU A 190 -6.17 -5.99 -55.84
C LEU A 190 -5.39 -4.85 -56.49
N VAL A 191 -4.07 -5.04 -56.62
CA VAL A 191 -3.13 -4.11 -57.24
C VAL A 191 -3.42 -3.96 -58.73
N HIS A 192 -3.70 -5.05 -59.44
CA HIS A 192 -4.05 -5.05 -60.87
C HIS A 192 -5.17 -4.06 -61.21
N SER A 193 -6.20 -4.01 -60.37
CA SER A 193 -7.35 -3.13 -60.56
C SER A 193 -7.01 -1.63 -60.47
N ILE A 194 -5.95 -1.28 -59.73
CA ILE A 194 -5.46 0.08 -59.54
C ILE A 194 -4.43 0.42 -60.62
N LEU A 195 -3.49 -0.48 -60.91
CA LEU A 195 -2.41 -0.23 -61.88
C LEU A 195 -2.94 0.00 -63.30
N ASN A 196 -3.97 -0.73 -63.71
CA ASN A 196 -4.49 -0.72 -65.09
C ASN A 196 -5.63 0.29 -65.34
N ASP A 197 -6.16 0.95 -64.30
CA ASP A 197 -7.24 1.95 -64.43
C ASP A 197 -6.75 3.34 -64.03
N THR A 198 -6.61 4.24 -65.02
CA THR A 198 -6.11 5.61 -64.81
C THR A 198 -6.94 6.43 -63.83
N ILE A 199 -8.27 6.27 -63.82
CA ILE A 199 -9.15 7.04 -62.93
C ILE A 199 -9.00 6.53 -61.49
N LYS A 200 -9.00 5.20 -61.30
CA LYS A 200 -8.79 4.60 -59.97
C LYS A 200 -7.40 4.90 -59.43
N ARG A 201 -6.36 4.78 -60.27
CA ARG A 201 -4.98 5.12 -59.92
C ARG A 201 -4.84 6.54 -59.41
N ASN A 202 -5.34 7.52 -60.16
CA ASN A 202 -5.24 8.94 -59.77
C ASN A 202 -6.03 9.22 -58.49
N ARG A 203 -7.22 8.63 -58.32
CA ARG A 203 -8.01 8.75 -57.09
C ARG A 203 -7.29 8.14 -55.89
N PHE A 204 -6.69 6.97 -56.07
CA PHE A 204 -5.97 6.26 -55.02
C PHE A 204 -4.72 7.02 -54.59
N ILE A 205 -3.94 7.55 -55.53
CA ILE A 205 -2.79 8.42 -55.24
C ILE A 205 -3.24 9.69 -54.52
N ALA A 206 -4.35 10.31 -54.91
CA ALA A 206 -4.89 11.46 -54.18
C ALA A 206 -5.27 11.11 -52.72
N GLN A 207 -5.91 9.96 -52.49
CA GLN A 207 -6.22 9.48 -51.13
C GLN A 207 -4.96 9.25 -50.28
N LEU A 208 -3.90 8.71 -50.88
CA LEU A 208 -2.60 8.58 -50.22
C LEU A 208 -2.05 9.94 -49.81
N VAL A 209 -2.03 10.91 -50.72
CA VAL A 209 -1.54 12.28 -50.46
C VAL A 209 -2.34 12.95 -49.35
N ASP A 210 -3.67 12.87 -49.39
CA ASP A 210 -4.55 13.44 -48.36
C ASP A 210 -4.28 12.82 -46.99
N THR A 211 -4.09 11.51 -46.94
CA THR A 211 -3.81 10.77 -45.70
C THR A 211 -2.44 11.12 -45.13
N LEU A 212 -1.40 11.14 -45.96
CA LEU A 212 -0.04 11.52 -45.56
C LEU A 212 -0.01 12.94 -44.98
N ASN A 213 -0.71 13.89 -45.62
CA ASN A 213 -0.84 15.25 -45.14
C ASN A 213 -1.61 15.34 -43.82
N PHE A 214 -2.74 14.64 -43.70
CA PHE A 214 -3.58 14.65 -42.49
C PHE A 214 -2.80 14.18 -41.25
N TYR A 215 -1.97 13.14 -41.40
CA TYR A 215 -1.16 12.61 -40.31
C TYR A 215 0.24 13.22 -40.23
N HIS A 216 0.59 14.18 -41.09
CA HIS A 216 1.91 14.80 -41.16
C HIS A 216 3.06 13.79 -41.30
N LEU A 217 2.91 12.83 -42.21
CA LEU A 217 3.90 11.76 -42.48
C LEU A 217 4.87 12.19 -43.57
N GLN A 218 6.11 11.70 -43.53
CA GLN A 218 7.23 12.22 -44.33
C GLN A 218 7.44 11.51 -45.67
N GLY A 219 6.64 10.49 -45.97
CA GLY A 219 6.80 9.69 -47.17
C GLY A 219 5.95 8.44 -47.17
N ILE A 220 6.22 7.56 -48.15
CA ILE A 220 5.56 6.27 -48.31
C ILE A 220 6.57 5.23 -48.83
N ASN A 221 6.44 3.99 -48.37
CA ASN A 221 7.12 2.83 -48.92
C ASN A 221 6.11 1.94 -49.66
N VAL A 222 6.38 1.59 -50.90
CA VAL A 222 5.50 0.73 -51.71
C VAL A 222 6.02 -0.70 -51.66
N ASP A 223 5.18 -1.61 -51.19
CA ASP A 223 5.49 -3.02 -51.06
C ASP A 223 4.41 -3.85 -51.76
N PHE A 224 4.60 -4.06 -53.06
CA PHE A 224 3.66 -4.82 -53.89
C PHE A 224 4.25 -6.16 -54.28
N GLU A 225 3.65 -7.22 -53.75
CA GLU A 225 4.06 -8.61 -53.99
C GLU A 225 3.01 -9.37 -54.83
N GLU A 226 3.41 -10.51 -55.38
CA GLU A 226 2.53 -11.41 -56.15
C GLU A 226 1.81 -10.72 -57.34
N LEU A 227 2.49 -9.79 -58.02
CA LEU A 227 1.95 -9.06 -59.17
C LEU A 227 1.60 -10.01 -60.33
N ILE A 228 0.44 -9.79 -60.95
CA ILE A 228 -0.06 -10.61 -62.08
C ILE A 228 0.09 -9.92 -63.44
N GLU A 229 0.81 -8.79 -63.50
CA GLU A 229 0.90 -7.99 -64.71
C GLU A 229 1.81 -8.63 -65.76
N PRO A 230 1.41 -8.62 -67.05
CA PRO A 230 2.22 -9.23 -68.11
C PRO A 230 3.47 -8.40 -68.49
N THR A 231 3.56 -7.14 -68.03
CA THR A 231 4.68 -6.22 -68.29
C THR A 231 4.87 -5.26 -67.12
N ASN A 232 6.04 -4.62 -67.02
CA ASN A 232 6.32 -3.61 -65.99
C ASN A 232 5.61 -2.27 -66.17
N ALA A 233 5.09 -1.99 -67.37
CA ALA A 233 4.58 -0.67 -67.72
C ALA A 233 3.51 -0.14 -66.72
N PRO A 234 2.54 -0.95 -66.24
CA PRO A 234 1.55 -0.50 -65.26
C PRO A 234 2.15 -0.10 -63.91
N LEU A 235 3.08 -0.91 -63.38
CA LEU A 235 3.77 -0.63 -62.12
C LEU A 235 4.66 0.62 -62.25
N THR A 236 5.44 0.71 -63.33
CA THR A 236 6.28 1.88 -63.62
C THR A 236 5.46 3.16 -63.72
N LEU A 237 4.29 3.11 -64.37
CA LEU A 237 3.41 4.27 -64.50
C LEU A 237 2.82 4.69 -63.16
N PHE A 238 2.45 3.73 -62.30
CA PHE A 238 2.03 4.01 -60.94
C PHE A 238 3.12 4.70 -60.14
N GLN A 239 4.33 4.12 -60.12
CA GLN A 239 5.44 4.64 -59.34
C GLN A 239 5.85 6.04 -59.82
N LYS A 240 5.93 6.25 -61.14
CA LYS A 240 6.16 7.57 -61.73
C LYS A 240 5.12 8.58 -61.28
N LYS A 241 3.83 8.24 -61.34
CA LYS A 241 2.77 9.19 -60.97
C LYS A 241 2.78 9.49 -59.48
N LEU A 242 3.05 8.49 -58.65
CA LEU A 242 3.18 8.64 -57.20
C LEU A 242 4.33 9.59 -56.87
N TYR A 243 5.51 9.35 -57.46
CA TYR A 243 6.71 10.17 -57.27
C TYR A 243 6.53 11.61 -57.75
N GLU A 244 6.00 11.84 -58.96
CA GLU A 244 5.70 13.18 -59.48
C GLU A 244 4.70 13.96 -58.60
N THR A 245 3.87 13.25 -57.82
CA THR A 245 2.88 13.87 -56.93
C THR A 245 3.46 14.16 -55.53
N LEU A 246 4.24 13.24 -54.96
CA LEU A 246 4.76 13.34 -53.60
C LEU A 246 6.09 14.09 -53.49
N HIS A 247 7.00 13.93 -54.46
CA HIS A 247 8.33 14.52 -54.42
C HIS A 247 8.32 16.07 -54.33
N PRO A 248 7.46 16.80 -55.07
CA PRO A 248 7.34 18.27 -54.91
C PRO A 248 6.84 18.72 -53.53
N LEU A 249 6.19 17.82 -52.77
CA LEU A 249 5.74 18.06 -51.39
C LEU A 249 6.82 17.73 -50.35
N ASN A 250 8.06 17.46 -50.79
CA ASN A 250 9.17 17.01 -49.96
C ASN A 250 8.89 15.69 -49.20
N MET A 251 8.02 14.84 -49.78
CA MET A 251 7.70 13.52 -49.25
C MET A 251 8.53 12.45 -49.95
N THR A 252 9.18 11.59 -49.17
CA THR A 252 10.05 10.53 -49.66
C THR A 252 9.23 9.37 -50.21
N VAL A 253 9.64 8.82 -51.34
CA VAL A 253 9.01 7.64 -51.95
C VAL A 253 10.04 6.54 -52.08
N THR A 254 9.76 5.39 -51.46
CA THR A 254 10.57 4.18 -51.55
C THR A 254 9.75 3.01 -52.07
N MET A 255 10.44 1.98 -52.58
CA MET A 255 9.81 0.75 -53.04
C MET A 255 10.66 -0.47 -52.68
N ASP A 256 10.00 -1.51 -52.19
CA ASP A 256 10.60 -2.79 -51.86
C ASP A 256 10.76 -3.65 -53.13
N VAL A 257 11.91 -4.33 -53.25
CA VAL A 257 12.20 -5.24 -54.35
C VAL A 257 12.80 -6.54 -53.86
N VAL A 258 12.40 -7.63 -54.50
CA VAL A 258 12.95 -8.97 -54.26
C VAL A 258 14.35 -9.10 -54.88
N PRO A 259 15.32 -9.71 -54.16
CA PRO A 259 16.66 -9.99 -54.68
C PRO A 259 16.68 -10.78 -56.00
N ASN A 260 17.65 -10.48 -56.86
CA ASN A 260 17.94 -11.20 -58.11
C ASN A 260 16.76 -11.33 -59.10
N ASN A 261 15.77 -10.45 -59.01
CA ASN A 261 14.59 -10.48 -59.86
C ASN A 261 14.73 -9.54 -61.08
N ASN A 262 14.95 -10.10 -62.27
CA ASN A 262 15.04 -9.31 -63.50
C ASN A 262 13.69 -8.79 -64.01
N ASP A 263 12.57 -9.20 -63.39
CA ASP A 263 11.25 -8.73 -63.79
C ASP A 263 11.07 -7.26 -63.44
N TYR A 264 11.82 -6.64 -62.52
CA TYR A 264 11.69 -5.20 -62.24
C TYR A 264 12.36 -4.30 -63.29
N ASP A 265 11.69 -3.20 -63.67
CA ASP A 265 12.32 -2.12 -64.47
C ASP A 265 13.14 -1.18 -63.57
N TYR A 266 14.31 -1.65 -63.16
CA TYR A 266 15.21 -0.96 -62.25
C TYR A 266 15.58 0.47 -62.71
N LYS A 267 15.71 0.72 -64.01
CA LYS A 267 16.06 2.04 -64.54
C LYS A 267 14.95 3.06 -64.24
N ASN A 268 13.70 2.68 -64.50
CA ASN A 268 12.57 3.54 -64.19
C ASN A 268 12.29 3.59 -62.69
N LEU A 269 12.47 2.50 -61.95
CA LEU A 269 12.33 2.51 -60.49
C LEU A 269 13.34 3.46 -59.83
N ALA A 270 14.62 3.44 -60.24
CA ALA A 270 15.61 4.39 -59.74
C ALA A 270 15.33 5.83 -60.14
N THR A 271 14.63 6.08 -61.25
CA THR A 271 14.25 7.46 -61.65
C THR A 271 13.05 7.97 -60.84
N ASN A 272 12.11 7.08 -60.48
CA ASN A 272 10.84 7.42 -59.86
C ASN A 272 10.75 7.01 -58.38
N ASN A 273 11.89 6.88 -57.71
CA ASN A 273 11.98 6.69 -56.26
C ASN A 273 13.18 7.46 -55.72
N ASP A 274 13.07 7.91 -54.48
CA ASP A 274 14.23 8.41 -53.74
C ASP A 274 15.17 7.25 -53.44
N TYR A 275 14.63 6.12 -52.96
CA TYR A 275 15.36 4.90 -52.65
C TYR A 275 14.61 3.62 -53.04
N VAL A 276 15.37 2.55 -53.27
CA VAL A 276 14.87 1.19 -53.48
C VAL A 276 15.37 0.32 -52.33
N ILE A 277 14.45 -0.37 -51.64
CA ILE A 277 14.78 -1.25 -50.53
C ILE A 277 14.95 -2.67 -51.07
N LEU A 278 16.16 -3.21 -50.97
CA LEU A 278 16.47 -4.58 -51.36
C LEU A 278 16.15 -5.51 -50.19
N MET A 279 15.12 -6.35 -50.30
CA MET A 279 14.69 -7.28 -49.24
C MET A 279 15.62 -8.50 -49.17
N ALA A 280 16.86 -8.32 -48.70
CA ALA A 280 17.88 -9.37 -48.63
C ALA A 280 17.71 -10.28 -47.38
N TYR A 281 16.50 -10.81 -47.22
CA TYR A 281 16.09 -11.79 -46.21
C TYR A 281 15.06 -12.74 -46.83
N ASP A 282 14.61 -13.75 -46.06
CA ASP A 282 13.75 -14.82 -46.57
C ASP A 282 14.33 -15.59 -47.77
N GLN A 283 15.66 -15.75 -47.80
CA GLN A 283 16.33 -16.60 -48.79
C GLN A 283 15.73 -18.02 -48.80
N TYR A 284 15.47 -18.53 -47.59
CA TYR A 284 14.70 -19.73 -47.35
C TYR A 284 13.47 -19.38 -46.51
N ASN A 285 12.31 -19.89 -46.91
CA ASN A 285 11.01 -19.58 -46.33
C ASN A 285 10.06 -20.78 -46.50
N ASN A 286 8.77 -20.58 -46.20
CA ASN A 286 7.75 -21.63 -46.25
C ASN A 286 7.63 -22.32 -47.61
N SER A 287 7.95 -21.63 -48.70
CA SER A 287 7.83 -22.14 -50.07
C SER A 287 9.07 -22.87 -50.57
N THR A 288 10.24 -22.68 -49.94
CA THR A 288 11.54 -23.20 -50.41
C THR A 288 12.14 -24.29 -49.51
N GLY A 289 11.70 -24.41 -48.26
CA GLY A 289 12.19 -25.40 -47.28
C GLY A 289 13.28 -24.84 -46.35
N PRO A 290 13.87 -25.67 -45.47
CA PRO A 290 14.83 -25.21 -44.46
C PRO A 290 16.15 -24.73 -45.06
N GLY A 291 16.68 -23.64 -44.51
CA GLY A 291 17.98 -23.07 -44.88
C GLY A 291 18.22 -21.69 -44.26
N PRO A 292 19.37 -21.05 -44.54
CA PRO A 292 19.74 -19.77 -43.96
C PRO A 292 18.78 -18.64 -44.33
N ILE A 293 18.50 -17.73 -43.39
CA ILE A 293 17.55 -16.63 -43.59
C ILE A 293 18.14 -15.53 -44.49
N SER A 294 19.38 -15.15 -44.20
CA SER A 294 20.12 -14.10 -44.91
C SER A 294 21.59 -14.51 -45.00
N ALA A 295 21.93 -15.49 -45.84
CA ALA A 295 23.33 -15.90 -45.98
C ALA A 295 24.19 -14.74 -46.51
N GLN A 296 25.31 -14.44 -45.84
CA GLN A 296 26.19 -13.31 -46.20
C GLN A 296 26.51 -13.27 -47.70
N LYS A 297 26.98 -14.37 -48.28
CA LYS A 297 27.35 -14.45 -49.71
C LYS A 297 26.18 -14.16 -50.65
N TRP A 298 24.98 -14.59 -50.28
CA TRP A 298 23.79 -14.36 -51.09
C TRP A 298 23.37 -12.89 -51.04
N VAL A 299 23.49 -12.24 -49.87
CA VAL A 299 23.27 -10.80 -49.73
C VAL A 299 24.30 -10.00 -50.53
N GLU A 300 25.57 -10.39 -50.49
CA GLU A 300 26.64 -9.76 -51.30
C GLU A 300 26.34 -9.86 -52.80
N GLU A 301 25.95 -11.05 -53.27
CA GLU A 301 25.58 -11.28 -54.68
C GLU A 301 24.34 -10.45 -55.09
N ALA A 302 23.33 -10.36 -54.21
CA ALA A 302 22.14 -9.56 -54.46
C ALA A 302 22.46 -8.06 -54.56
N LEU A 303 23.36 -7.55 -53.71
CA LEU A 303 23.82 -6.16 -53.77
C LEU A 303 24.66 -5.90 -55.02
N ASP A 304 25.57 -6.81 -55.38
CA ASP A 304 26.32 -6.74 -56.63
C ASP A 304 25.41 -6.72 -57.86
N PHE A 305 24.40 -7.58 -57.88
CA PHE A 305 23.37 -7.57 -58.91
C PHE A 305 22.68 -6.21 -59.00
N MET A 306 22.21 -5.66 -57.87
CA MET A 306 21.56 -4.35 -57.82
C MET A 306 22.46 -3.20 -58.28
N ALA A 307 23.74 -3.22 -57.90
CA ALA A 307 24.72 -2.22 -58.30
C ALA A 307 25.01 -2.21 -59.80
N THR A 308 24.78 -3.33 -60.51
CA THR A 308 24.84 -3.35 -61.98
C THR A 308 23.65 -2.64 -62.64
N LYS A 309 22.55 -2.45 -61.90
CA LYS A 309 21.29 -1.92 -62.43
C LYS A 309 21.06 -0.45 -62.05
N ILE A 310 21.37 -0.07 -60.81
CA ILE A 310 21.12 1.27 -60.26
C ILE A 310 22.30 1.73 -59.39
N ASP A 311 22.38 3.05 -59.13
CA ASP A 311 23.40 3.62 -58.26
C ASP A 311 23.26 3.07 -56.82
N PRO A 312 24.33 2.53 -56.21
CA PRO A 312 24.31 2.08 -54.82
C PRO A 312 23.82 3.14 -53.82
N GLU A 313 24.05 4.43 -54.08
CA GLU A 313 23.54 5.53 -53.23
C GLU A 313 22.00 5.62 -53.22
N LYS A 314 21.29 4.85 -54.07
CA LYS A 314 19.83 4.69 -54.07
C LYS A 314 19.33 3.40 -53.43
N VAL A 315 20.22 2.50 -53.00
CA VAL A 315 19.84 1.20 -52.44
C VAL A 315 19.83 1.27 -50.92
N ILE A 316 18.72 0.87 -50.29
CA ILE A 316 18.66 0.59 -48.85
C ILE A 316 18.68 -0.93 -48.69
N LEU A 317 19.63 -1.47 -47.92
CA LEU A 317 19.71 -2.91 -47.69
C LEU A 317 18.74 -3.35 -46.58
N GLY A 318 17.80 -4.22 -46.91
CA GLY A 318 16.94 -4.92 -45.96
C GLY A 318 17.66 -6.11 -45.32
N ILE A 319 17.63 -6.21 -43.99
CA ILE A 319 18.24 -7.31 -43.21
C ILE A 319 17.18 -8.05 -42.37
N GLY A 320 17.33 -9.37 -42.24
CA GLY A 320 16.42 -10.20 -41.45
C GLY A 320 16.81 -10.29 -39.97
N GLY A 321 15.85 -10.04 -39.08
CA GLY A 321 15.88 -10.29 -37.63
C GLY A 321 14.84 -11.33 -37.24
N ILE A 322 14.77 -12.43 -37.98
CA ILE A 322 13.74 -13.46 -37.86
C ILE A 322 14.36 -14.86 -37.98
N GLY A 323 13.57 -15.88 -37.68
CA GLY A 323 13.87 -17.28 -37.93
C GLY A 323 12.62 -18.09 -38.30
N TYR A 324 12.83 -19.36 -38.60
CA TYR A 324 11.76 -20.31 -38.93
C TYR A 324 12.08 -21.70 -38.34
N ASP A 325 11.02 -22.41 -37.95
CA ASP A 325 11.05 -23.83 -37.55
C ASP A 325 10.31 -24.67 -38.60
N TRP A 326 11.06 -25.47 -39.37
CA TRP A 326 10.52 -26.37 -40.38
C TRP A 326 10.39 -27.79 -39.84
N SER A 327 9.27 -28.45 -40.15
CA SER A 327 9.08 -29.88 -39.90
C SER A 327 9.24 -30.71 -41.17
N ASN A 328 9.65 -31.97 -41.02
CA ASN A 328 9.74 -32.92 -42.13
C ASN A 328 8.37 -33.50 -42.57
N ARG A 329 7.25 -33.04 -42.00
CA ARG A 329 5.90 -33.51 -42.29
C ARG A 329 5.26 -32.67 -43.39
N LYS A 330 4.85 -33.31 -44.49
CA LYS A 330 4.12 -32.64 -45.59
C LYS A 330 2.80 -32.04 -45.09
N GLY A 331 2.68 -30.71 -45.15
CA GLY A 331 1.45 -29.98 -44.84
C GLY A 331 1.47 -29.21 -43.52
N ASP A 332 2.50 -29.36 -42.69
CA ASP A 332 2.70 -28.49 -41.53
C ASP A 332 3.10 -27.09 -42.01
N THR A 333 2.45 -26.07 -41.45
CA THR A 333 2.86 -24.68 -41.62
C THR A 333 4.10 -24.41 -40.78
N THR A 334 5.19 -24.04 -41.44
CA THR A 334 6.40 -23.49 -40.81
C THR A 334 6.03 -22.30 -39.93
N LEU A 335 6.50 -22.30 -38.67
CA LEU A 335 6.25 -21.23 -37.72
C LEU A 335 7.39 -20.20 -37.80
N ALA A 336 7.05 -18.93 -38.01
CA ALA A 336 8.01 -17.83 -37.92
C ALA A 336 8.41 -17.61 -36.46
N TYR A 337 9.70 -17.62 -36.18
CA TYR A 337 10.30 -17.47 -34.86
C TYR A 337 10.96 -16.10 -34.74
N THR A 338 10.87 -15.49 -33.56
CA THR A 338 11.82 -14.44 -33.16
C THR A 338 13.16 -15.08 -32.75
N TYR A 339 14.22 -14.28 -32.64
CA TYR A 339 15.48 -14.72 -32.03
C TYR A 339 15.24 -15.37 -30.66
N ASN A 340 14.38 -14.76 -29.85
CA ASN A 340 14.06 -15.23 -28.51
C ASN A 340 13.33 -16.59 -28.50
N ASP A 341 12.38 -16.79 -29.43
CA ASP A 341 11.68 -18.09 -29.56
C ASP A 341 12.67 -19.21 -29.89
N ALA A 342 13.60 -18.94 -30.81
CA ALA A 342 14.62 -19.91 -31.21
C ALA A 342 15.55 -20.29 -30.04
N ILE A 343 16.01 -19.31 -29.26
CA ILE A 343 16.85 -19.54 -28.07
C ILE A 343 16.10 -20.31 -26.98
N ASN A 344 14.86 -19.91 -26.66
CA ASN A 344 14.05 -20.55 -25.63
C ASN A 344 13.79 -22.02 -25.98
N LYS A 345 13.40 -22.28 -27.23
CA LYS A 345 13.15 -23.63 -27.72
C LYS A 345 14.41 -24.50 -27.66
N ALA A 346 15.56 -23.97 -28.07
CA ALA A 346 16.85 -24.67 -27.94
C ALA A 346 17.18 -25.00 -26.47
N LYS A 347 16.95 -24.05 -25.55
CA LYS A 347 17.18 -24.25 -24.10
C LYS A 347 16.31 -25.37 -23.53
N ILE A 348 15.00 -25.33 -23.78
CA ILE A 348 14.03 -26.32 -23.29
C ILE A 348 14.42 -27.72 -23.75
N LEU A 349 14.86 -27.84 -25.00
CA LEU A 349 15.24 -29.10 -25.61
C LEU A 349 16.68 -29.56 -25.26
N GLY A 350 17.49 -28.69 -24.65
CA GLY A 350 18.93 -28.92 -24.50
C GLY A 350 19.68 -29.04 -25.83
N ALA A 351 19.17 -28.39 -26.88
CA ALA A 351 19.77 -28.42 -28.22
C ALA A 351 21.00 -27.51 -28.31
N GLN A 352 22.03 -27.97 -29.04
CA GLN A 352 23.21 -27.16 -29.33
C GLN A 352 22.95 -26.26 -30.53
N ILE A 353 23.09 -24.95 -30.35
CA ILE A 353 22.99 -23.95 -31.42
C ILE A 353 24.33 -23.88 -32.15
N LEU A 354 24.28 -24.01 -33.48
CA LEU A 354 25.46 -24.01 -34.35
C LEU A 354 25.49 -22.73 -35.18
N TYR A 355 26.67 -22.12 -35.30
CA TYR A 355 26.93 -21.03 -36.24
C TYR A 355 27.54 -21.58 -37.52
N ASP A 356 26.85 -21.42 -38.63
CA ASP A 356 27.32 -21.95 -39.90
C ASP A 356 28.37 -21.01 -40.52
N ASN A 357 29.64 -21.41 -40.50
CA ASN A 357 30.76 -20.62 -41.03
C ASN A 357 30.74 -20.34 -42.53
N ASN A 358 29.73 -20.81 -43.26
CA ASN A 358 29.56 -20.52 -44.68
C ASN A 358 28.50 -19.45 -44.94
N SER A 359 27.38 -19.49 -44.23
CA SER A 359 26.26 -18.55 -44.32
C SER A 359 26.28 -17.45 -43.25
N TYR A 360 26.97 -17.69 -42.14
CA TYR A 360 26.98 -16.90 -40.91
C TYR A 360 25.60 -16.75 -40.26
N ASN A 361 24.71 -17.72 -40.47
CA ASN A 361 23.40 -17.82 -39.80
C ASN A 361 23.45 -18.94 -38.74
N LEU A 362 22.50 -18.93 -37.82
CA LEU A 362 22.40 -19.92 -36.74
C LEU A 362 21.40 -21.02 -37.09
N HIS A 363 21.69 -22.25 -36.65
CA HIS A 363 20.74 -23.35 -36.78
C HIS A 363 20.89 -24.43 -35.69
N TYR A 364 19.83 -25.22 -35.50
CA TYR A 364 19.85 -26.45 -34.72
C TYR A 364 18.71 -27.39 -35.14
N ASN A 365 18.80 -28.66 -34.74
CA ASN A 365 17.82 -29.69 -35.08
C ASN A 365 17.26 -30.35 -33.81
N TYR A 366 16.01 -30.78 -33.86
CA TYR A 366 15.40 -31.55 -32.79
C TYR A 366 14.33 -32.54 -33.31
N ILE A 367 13.87 -33.44 -32.44
CA ILE A 367 12.79 -34.39 -32.75
C ILE A 367 11.64 -34.16 -31.79
N ALA A 368 10.44 -33.92 -32.32
CA ALA A 368 9.20 -33.86 -31.56
C ALA A 368 8.45 -35.19 -31.67
N GLU A 369 7.84 -35.62 -30.56
CA GLU A 369 6.95 -36.77 -30.53
C GLU A 369 5.50 -36.29 -30.52
N GLN A 370 4.71 -36.70 -31.52
CA GLN A 370 3.30 -36.30 -31.65
C GLN A 370 2.40 -37.54 -31.79
N ILE A 371 1.23 -37.52 -31.17
CA ILE A 371 0.27 -38.63 -31.27
C ILE A 371 -0.30 -38.66 -32.70
N ASN A 372 -0.36 -39.85 -33.29
CA ASN A 372 -0.81 -40.01 -34.67
C ASN A 372 -2.32 -39.76 -34.78
N ASP A 373 -2.72 -38.81 -35.63
CA ASP A 373 -4.12 -38.40 -35.83
C ASP A 373 -5.05 -39.55 -36.28
N LYS A 374 -4.49 -40.65 -36.81
CA LYS A 374 -5.24 -41.82 -37.29
C LYS A 374 -5.24 -43.00 -36.32
N ASP A 375 -4.35 -42.99 -35.33
CA ASP A 375 -4.18 -44.07 -34.35
C ASP A 375 -3.56 -43.52 -33.06
N SER A 376 -4.40 -43.20 -32.07
CA SER A 376 -3.99 -42.57 -30.82
C SER A 376 -3.06 -43.42 -29.94
N LEU A 377 -2.79 -44.67 -30.33
CA LEU A 377 -1.82 -45.56 -29.70
C LEU A 377 -0.42 -45.49 -30.35
N LYS A 378 -0.25 -44.73 -31.44
CA LYS A 378 1.03 -44.52 -32.12
C LYS A 378 1.53 -43.09 -31.95
N VAL A 379 2.84 -42.96 -31.79
CA VAL A 379 3.55 -41.69 -31.67
C VAL A 379 4.45 -41.54 -32.89
N ASP A 380 4.20 -40.53 -33.70
CA ASP A 380 5.04 -40.16 -34.83
C ASP A 380 6.21 -39.30 -34.32
N LYS A 381 7.42 -39.60 -34.80
CA LYS A 381 8.62 -38.80 -34.54
C LYS A 381 8.83 -37.83 -35.70
N ILE A 382 8.61 -36.55 -35.45
CA ILE A 382 8.73 -35.48 -36.43
C ILE A 382 10.08 -34.82 -36.24
N GLN A 383 10.86 -34.68 -37.32
CA GLN A 383 12.14 -33.99 -37.27
C GLN A 383 11.92 -32.52 -37.59
N HIS A 384 12.54 -31.67 -36.80
CA HIS A 384 12.51 -30.23 -36.93
C HIS A 384 13.91 -29.67 -37.18
N GLU A 385 13.98 -28.62 -38.01
CA GLU A 385 15.17 -27.86 -38.33
C GLU A 385 14.86 -26.37 -38.19
N VAL A 386 15.62 -25.67 -37.36
CA VAL A 386 15.41 -24.26 -37.03
C VAL A 386 16.58 -23.44 -37.58
N TRP A 387 16.30 -22.39 -38.36
CA TRP A 387 17.30 -21.40 -38.79
C TRP A 387 16.88 -19.99 -38.38
N PHE A 388 17.84 -19.18 -37.93
CA PHE A 388 17.58 -17.81 -37.46
C PHE A 388 18.84 -16.93 -37.52
N THR A 389 18.66 -15.62 -37.34
CA THR A 389 19.75 -14.63 -37.32
C THR A 389 19.98 -14.07 -35.91
N ASP A 390 21.19 -13.60 -35.64
CA ASP A 390 21.53 -12.91 -34.39
C ASP A 390 22.40 -11.66 -34.60
N ALA A 391 22.93 -11.11 -33.51
CA ALA A 391 23.80 -9.95 -33.56
C ALA A 391 25.10 -10.20 -34.37
N ALA A 392 25.69 -11.40 -34.35
CA ALA A 392 26.87 -11.66 -35.15
C ALA A 392 26.54 -11.66 -36.66
N THR A 393 25.44 -12.32 -37.04
CA THR A 393 24.94 -12.33 -38.43
C THR A 393 24.70 -10.91 -38.93
N THR A 394 23.95 -10.11 -38.17
CA THR A 394 23.56 -8.76 -38.59
C THR A 394 24.75 -7.81 -38.57
N PHE A 395 25.70 -7.91 -37.63
CA PHE A 395 26.92 -7.10 -37.62
C PHE A 395 27.71 -7.24 -38.93
N ASN A 396 27.92 -8.48 -39.38
CA ASN A 396 28.65 -8.76 -40.62
C ASN A 396 27.93 -8.17 -41.85
N LEU A 397 26.60 -8.27 -41.90
CA LEU A 397 25.78 -7.71 -42.98
C LEU A 397 25.82 -6.17 -42.99
N LEU A 398 25.65 -5.52 -41.83
CA LEU A 398 25.72 -4.05 -41.72
C LEU A 398 27.10 -3.54 -42.13
N ARG A 399 28.17 -4.18 -41.64
CA ARG A 399 29.54 -3.79 -41.99
C ARG A 399 29.78 -3.87 -43.49
N PHE A 400 29.29 -4.92 -44.15
CA PHE A 400 29.36 -5.03 -45.61
C PHE A 400 28.60 -3.89 -46.29
N SER A 401 27.36 -3.60 -45.85
CA SER A 401 26.54 -2.52 -46.40
C SER A 401 27.22 -1.15 -46.31
N ASP A 402 27.79 -0.83 -45.14
CA ASP A 402 28.45 0.45 -44.89
C ASP A 402 29.71 0.63 -45.76
N GLU A 403 30.44 -0.46 -46.06
CA GLU A 403 31.60 -0.45 -46.97
C GLU A 403 31.21 -0.48 -48.46
N TYR A 404 29.97 -0.86 -48.77
CA TYR A 404 29.40 -0.88 -50.12
C TYR A 404 28.83 0.49 -50.55
N ALA A 405 28.78 1.46 -49.63
CA ALA A 405 28.25 2.81 -49.83
C ALA A 405 26.77 2.86 -50.28
N THR A 406 25.95 1.97 -49.71
CA THR A 406 24.49 2.00 -49.85
C THR A 406 23.89 3.30 -49.26
N ALA A 407 22.64 3.62 -49.60
CA ALA A 407 21.88 4.70 -48.96
C ALA A 407 21.64 4.47 -47.46
N GLY A 408 21.64 3.21 -47.02
CA GLY A 408 21.38 2.83 -45.65
C GLY A 408 20.95 1.37 -45.48
N THR A 409 20.46 1.03 -44.29
CA THR A 409 19.95 -0.31 -43.95
C THR A 409 18.57 -0.24 -43.29
N VAL A 410 17.75 -1.26 -43.45
CA VAL A 410 16.45 -1.40 -42.76
C VAL A 410 16.27 -2.81 -42.17
N LEU A 411 15.86 -2.90 -40.90
CA LEU A 411 15.61 -4.16 -40.19
C LEU A 411 14.18 -4.68 -40.43
N TRP A 412 14.05 -5.92 -40.92
CA TRP A 412 12.83 -6.73 -40.91
C TRP A 412 12.94 -7.83 -39.84
N ARG A 413 12.38 -7.65 -38.65
CA ARG A 413 11.50 -6.57 -38.19
C ARG A 413 11.71 -6.26 -36.72
N LEU A 414 11.31 -5.06 -36.30
CA LEU A 414 11.45 -4.59 -34.92
C LEU A 414 10.68 -5.49 -33.93
N GLY A 415 11.32 -5.83 -32.81
CA GLY A 415 10.77 -6.70 -31.78
C GLY A 415 10.94 -8.20 -32.04
N SER A 416 11.70 -8.59 -33.07
CA SER A 416 11.99 -10.00 -33.40
C SER A 416 13.48 -10.33 -33.35
N GLU A 417 14.33 -9.31 -33.40
CA GLU A 417 15.77 -9.40 -33.49
C GLU A 417 16.48 -9.74 -32.17
N ASP A 418 17.76 -10.04 -32.28
CA ASP A 418 18.67 -10.07 -31.13
C ASP A 418 18.96 -8.64 -30.64
N SER A 419 18.54 -8.35 -29.40
CA SER A 419 18.68 -7.02 -28.78
C SER A 419 20.11 -6.47 -28.74
N ARG A 420 21.15 -7.33 -28.77
CA ARG A 420 22.55 -6.90 -28.81
C ARG A 420 22.88 -6.09 -30.07
N MET A 421 22.09 -6.21 -31.15
CA MET A 421 22.36 -5.47 -32.38
C MET A 421 22.26 -3.95 -32.22
N TRP A 422 21.46 -3.47 -31.26
CA TRP A 422 21.25 -2.05 -30.98
C TRP A 422 22.49 -1.35 -30.38
N ASP A 423 23.52 -2.10 -30.03
CA ASP A 423 24.81 -1.56 -29.58
C ASP A 423 25.65 -1.00 -30.74
N TYR A 424 25.47 -1.52 -31.96
CA TYR A 424 26.19 -1.05 -33.15
C TYR A 424 25.29 -0.55 -34.29
N TYR A 425 23.97 -0.73 -34.22
CA TYR A 425 23.07 -0.42 -35.35
C TYR A 425 23.19 1.03 -35.89
N ASN A 426 23.47 2.00 -35.02
CA ASN A 426 23.63 3.41 -35.42
C ASN A 426 25.09 3.82 -35.70
N MET A 427 26.03 2.89 -35.62
CA MET A 427 27.44 3.16 -35.90
C MET A 427 27.71 3.14 -37.41
N ASP A 428 28.75 3.85 -37.83
CA ASP A 428 29.38 3.70 -39.14
C ASP A 428 30.40 2.57 -39.05
N LEU A 429 30.03 1.40 -39.57
CA LEU A 429 30.84 0.18 -39.56
C LEU A 429 31.76 0.06 -40.79
N SER A 430 31.87 1.10 -41.62
CA SER A 430 32.90 1.16 -42.66
C SER A 430 34.30 1.13 -42.04
N ASN A 431 35.31 0.80 -42.85
CA ASN A 431 36.71 0.87 -42.42
C ASN A 431 37.07 2.23 -41.84
N SER A 432 36.61 3.31 -42.48
CA SER A 432 36.88 4.68 -42.04
C SER A 432 36.14 5.07 -40.76
N GLY A 433 34.94 4.52 -40.55
CA GLY A 433 34.14 4.71 -39.33
C GLY A 433 34.76 4.00 -38.14
N LEU A 434 35.14 2.73 -38.31
CA LEU A 434 35.76 1.91 -37.27
C LEU A 434 37.18 2.37 -36.91
N ASP A 435 37.92 3.01 -37.83
CA ASP A 435 39.21 3.63 -37.51
C ASP A 435 39.05 4.84 -36.56
N LYS A 436 37.94 5.57 -36.68
CA LYS A 436 37.64 6.72 -35.81
C LYS A 436 37.03 6.26 -34.48
N ASN A 437 36.09 5.32 -34.55
CA ASN A 437 35.34 4.79 -33.41
C ASN A 437 35.31 3.25 -33.47
N PRO A 438 36.33 2.57 -32.91
CA PRO A 438 36.36 1.10 -32.88
C PRO A 438 35.18 0.52 -32.10
N PHE A 439 34.59 -0.58 -32.60
CA PHE A 439 33.56 -1.33 -31.87
C PHE A 439 34.21 -2.35 -30.92
N ASP A 440 33.69 -2.45 -29.69
CA ASP A 440 34.13 -3.44 -28.71
C ASP A 440 33.30 -4.73 -28.83
N PHE A 441 33.88 -5.75 -29.46
CA PHE A 441 33.26 -7.07 -29.61
C PHE A 441 32.96 -7.78 -28.29
N ASN A 442 33.52 -7.35 -27.15
CA ASN A 442 33.17 -7.93 -25.86
C ASN A 442 31.71 -7.63 -25.46
N LEU A 443 31.11 -6.57 -25.99
CA LEU A 443 29.68 -6.26 -25.79
C LEU A 443 28.77 -7.37 -26.32
N LEU A 444 29.22 -8.12 -27.33
CA LEU A 444 28.45 -9.22 -27.91
C LEU A 444 28.65 -10.56 -27.20
N LYS A 445 29.61 -10.68 -26.27
CA LYS A 445 29.91 -11.95 -25.58
C LYS A 445 28.92 -12.31 -24.47
N THR A 446 28.14 -11.33 -24.01
CA THR A 446 27.12 -11.55 -22.97
C THR A 446 25.76 -11.25 -23.54
N ILE A 447 24.82 -12.19 -23.40
CA ILE A 447 23.43 -11.97 -23.79
C ILE A 447 22.69 -11.51 -22.53
N PRO A 448 22.07 -10.31 -22.53
CA PRO A 448 21.39 -9.79 -21.35
C PRO A 448 20.22 -10.70 -20.95
N ILE A 449 19.89 -10.67 -19.65
CA ILE A 449 18.67 -11.28 -19.14
C ILE A 449 17.49 -10.59 -19.84
N ILE A 450 16.49 -11.39 -20.22
CA ILE A 450 15.23 -10.90 -20.80
C ILE A 450 14.13 -11.19 -19.77
N PRO A 451 13.81 -10.24 -18.86
CA PRO A 451 12.95 -10.51 -17.71
C PRO A 451 11.51 -10.87 -18.12
N ASP A 452 11.01 -10.26 -19.19
CA ASP A 452 9.62 -10.38 -19.65
C ASP A 452 9.42 -11.47 -20.72
N ASN A 453 10.45 -12.30 -20.97
CA ASN A 453 10.36 -13.42 -21.91
C ASN A 453 10.13 -14.72 -21.14
N VAL A 454 8.86 -15.14 -21.04
CA VAL A 454 8.42 -16.31 -20.29
C VAL A 454 8.25 -17.50 -21.22
N GLY A 455 8.96 -18.59 -20.93
CA GLY A 455 8.71 -19.89 -21.58
C GLY A 455 7.73 -20.71 -20.76
N PHE A 456 6.66 -21.20 -21.38
CA PHE A 456 5.76 -22.16 -20.75
C PHE A 456 6.05 -23.59 -21.26
N GLU A 457 6.07 -24.55 -20.34
CA GLU A 457 6.16 -25.98 -20.66
C GLU A 457 4.94 -26.72 -20.08
N GLY A 458 4.18 -27.39 -20.95
CA GLY A 458 2.98 -28.13 -20.57
C GLY A 458 1.73 -27.26 -20.50
N GLU A 459 0.62 -27.88 -20.08
CA GLU A 459 -0.69 -27.24 -19.93
C GLU A 459 -1.25 -27.54 -18.52
N GLY A 460 -2.11 -26.64 -18.04
CA GLY A 460 -2.75 -26.72 -16.73
C GLY A 460 -2.60 -25.47 -15.88
N GLU A 461 -3.10 -25.55 -14.65
CA GLU A 461 -3.34 -24.38 -13.78
C GLU A 461 -2.45 -24.37 -12.53
N VAL A 462 -1.55 -25.35 -12.39
CA VAL A 462 -0.53 -25.38 -11.34
C VAL A 462 0.81 -24.98 -11.94
N LEU A 463 1.44 -23.97 -11.36
CA LEU A 463 2.66 -23.34 -11.86
C LEU A 463 3.87 -23.76 -11.02
N ASP A 464 4.93 -24.22 -11.70
CA ASP A 464 6.21 -24.55 -11.09
C ASP A 464 7.37 -23.99 -11.91
N ILE A 465 8.20 -23.15 -11.31
CA ILE A 465 9.36 -22.55 -12.00
C ILE A 465 10.47 -23.59 -12.14
N ILE A 466 10.85 -23.85 -13.40
CA ILE A 466 11.96 -24.73 -13.76
C ILE A 466 13.27 -23.93 -13.81
N TYR A 467 13.25 -22.76 -14.46
CA TYR A 467 14.43 -21.90 -14.61
C TYR A 467 14.10 -20.46 -14.22
N THR A 468 14.95 -19.88 -13.36
CA THR A 468 14.97 -18.45 -13.10
C THR A 468 15.84 -17.74 -14.15
N PRO A 469 15.63 -16.43 -14.38
CA PRO A 469 16.36 -15.71 -15.42
C PRO A 469 17.88 -15.76 -15.23
N GLN A 470 18.62 -16.03 -16.30
CA GLN A 470 20.08 -16.12 -16.30
C GLN A 470 20.68 -15.50 -17.57
N GLU A 471 21.86 -14.90 -17.45
CA GLU A 471 22.59 -14.33 -18.58
C GLU A 471 23.11 -15.43 -19.51
N GLY A 472 23.10 -15.13 -20.81
CA GLY A 472 23.75 -15.97 -21.82
C GLY A 472 25.22 -15.61 -21.99
N LYS A 473 26.03 -16.58 -22.42
CA LYS A 473 27.47 -16.39 -22.69
C LYS A 473 27.82 -16.94 -24.05
N ILE A 474 28.55 -16.14 -24.82
CA ILE A 474 29.08 -16.49 -26.12
C ILE A 474 30.59 -16.27 -26.15
N GLU A 475 31.29 -17.21 -26.75
CA GLU A 475 32.66 -17.05 -27.18
C GLU A 475 32.68 -16.63 -28.66
N LEU A 476 33.47 -15.61 -29.01
CA LEU A 476 33.53 -15.02 -30.34
C LEU A 476 34.96 -15.05 -30.87
N GLU A 477 35.12 -15.41 -32.14
CA GLU A 477 36.35 -15.17 -32.89
C GLU A 477 36.12 -14.12 -33.98
N THR A 478 37.09 -13.22 -34.15
CA THR A 478 37.00 -12.12 -35.11
C THR A 478 38.25 -12.09 -35.99
N ASP A 479 38.08 -11.84 -37.28
CA ASP A 479 39.19 -11.49 -38.17
C ASP A 479 39.59 -10.04 -37.90
N THR A 480 40.80 -9.80 -37.38
CA THR A 480 41.27 -8.46 -37.03
C THR A 480 41.59 -7.56 -38.23
N SER A 481 41.85 -8.17 -39.40
CA SER A 481 42.15 -7.44 -40.63
C SER A 481 40.85 -6.94 -41.27
N GLU A 482 39.86 -7.82 -41.39
CA GLU A 482 38.57 -7.49 -41.98
C GLU A 482 37.54 -7.00 -40.95
N ARG A 483 37.85 -7.04 -39.65
CA ARG A 483 36.99 -6.62 -38.53
C ARG A 483 35.58 -7.21 -38.60
N VAL A 484 35.48 -8.49 -38.97
CA VAL A 484 34.24 -9.28 -39.05
C VAL A 484 34.27 -10.43 -38.03
N ILE A 485 33.09 -10.92 -37.66
CA ILE A 485 32.94 -12.08 -36.76
C ILE A 485 33.00 -13.34 -37.61
N THR A 486 34.01 -14.18 -37.37
CA THR A 486 34.27 -15.39 -38.16
C THR A 486 33.72 -16.66 -37.53
N GLU A 487 33.57 -16.69 -36.21
CA GLU A 487 33.02 -17.83 -35.46
C GLU A 487 32.30 -17.32 -34.20
N GLN A 488 31.27 -18.04 -33.78
CA GLN A 488 30.64 -17.85 -32.47
C GLN A 488 30.17 -19.16 -31.85
N ASN A 489 30.36 -19.29 -30.54
CA ASN A 489 29.95 -20.46 -29.78
C ASN A 489 29.12 -20.08 -28.55
N TYR A 490 27.90 -20.60 -28.46
CA TYR A 490 27.00 -20.39 -27.33
C TYR A 490 27.44 -21.28 -26.15
N MET A 491 28.18 -20.70 -25.21
CA MET A 491 28.65 -21.37 -23.99
C MET A 491 27.55 -21.56 -22.96
N ALA A 492 26.62 -20.60 -22.89
CA ALA A 492 25.41 -20.68 -22.08
C ALA A 492 24.28 -19.93 -22.78
N LEU A 493 23.15 -20.60 -22.98
CA LEU A 493 21.94 -19.95 -23.48
C LEU A 493 21.31 -19.10 -22.38
N PRO A 494 20.92 -17.84 -22.67
CA PRO A 494 20.19 -17.01 -21.72
C PRO A 494 18.83 -17.65 -21.44
N SER A 495 18.23 -17.32 -20.30
CA SER A 495 16.83 -17.66 -20.04
C SER A 495 16.12 -16.49 -19.38
N GLY A 496 14.84 -16.31 -19.73
CA GLY A 496 13.89 -15.65 -18.85
C GLY A 496 13.33 -16.64 -17.82
N TYR A 497 12.10 -16.41 -17.36
CA TYR A 497 11.40 -17.38 -16.52
C TYR A 497 10.92 -18.55 -17.38
N VAL A 498 11.19 -19.78 -16.97
CA VAL A 498 10.57 -20.97 -17.56
C VAL A 498 9.65 -21.60 -16.53
N ILE A 499 8.35 -21.58 -16.82
CA ILE A 499 7.30 -22.08 -15.95
C ILE A 499 6.72 -23.35 -16.54
N ARG A 500 6.68 -24.40 -15.74
CA ARG A 500 5.89 -25.60 -16.03
C ARG A 500 4.45 -25.37 -15.64
N LYS A 501 3.54 -25.51 -16.60
CA LYS A 501 2.09 -25.64 -16.37
C LYS A 501 1.76 -27.13 -16.31
N PHE A 502 1.07 -27.56 -15.26
CA PHE A 502 0.63 -28.95 -15.13
C PHE A 502 -0.67 -29.05 -14.35
N ALA A 503 -1.21 -30.28 -14.26
CA ALA A 503 -2.48 -30.59 -13.62
C ALA A 503 -3.69 -30.00 -14.38
N GLU A 504 -3.75 -30.23 -15.69
CA GLU A 504 -4.93 -29.99 -16.51
C GLU A 504 -5.90 -31.18 -16.46
N ASP A 505 -7.21 -30.92 -16.48
CA ASP A 505 -8.18 -31.95 -16.88
C ASP A 505 -8.40 -31.93 -18.40
N THR A 506 -7.91 -32.98 -19.05
CA THR A 506 -8.05 -33.17 -20.51
C THR A 506 -9.45 -33.57 -20.97
N THR A 507 -10.41 -33.73 -20.05
CA THR A 507 -11.81 -33.99 -20.39
C THR A 507 -12.45 -32.72 -20.97
N ASP A 508 -13.19 -32.82 -22.06
CA ASP A 508 -13.94 -31.66 -22.60
C ASP A 508 -14.97 -31.13 -21.60
N ALA A 509 -15.22 -29.82 -21.63
CA ALA A 509 -16.15 -29.13 -20.76
C ALA A 509 -17.55 -29.76 -20.87
N GLY A 510 -17.93 -30.52 -19.84
CA GLY A 510 -19.17 -31.27 -19.83
C GLY A 510 -19.18 -32.40 -18.79
N PRO A 511 -19.99 -33.45 -19.00
CA PRO A 511 -20.06 -34.58 -18.08
C PRO A 511 -18.69 -35.24 -17.86
N GLY A 512 -18.25 -35.30 -16.61
CA GLY A 512 -16.97 -35.88 -16.21
C GLY A 512 -15.85 -34.86 -15.98
N HIS A 513 -15.94 -33.65 -16.54
CA HIS A 513 -14.93 -32.61 -16.35
C HIS A 513 -14.84 -32.17 -14.89
N LYS A 514 -13.62 -32.06 -14.38
CA LYS A 514 -13.29 -31.74 -13.00
C LYS A 514 -13.35 -30.23 -12.77
N LEU A 515 -14.01 -29.82 -11.70
CA LEU A 515 -14.04 -28.42 -11.25
C LEU A 515 -13.56 -28.31 -9.80
N ILE A 516 -12.78 -27.28 -9.50
CA ILE A 516 -12.23 -27.00 -8.19
C ILE A 516 -12.72 -25.62 -7.78
N LEU A 517 -13.36 -25.54 -6.61
CA LEU A 517 -13.72 -24.26 -5.99
C LEU A 517 -12.57 -23.81 -5.10
N THR A 518 -12.08 -22.61 -5.34
CA THR A 518 -11.04 -21.98 -4.52
C THR A 518 -11.54 -20.66 -3.94
N PHE A 519 -11.13 -20.36 -2.70
CA PHE A 519 -11.55 -19.17 -1.96
C PHE A 519 -10.33 -18.40 -1.44
N ASP A 520 -10.24 -17.12 -1.80
CA ASP A 520 -9.16 -16.23 -1.37
C ASP A 520 -9.66 -15.18 -0.36
N ASP A 521 -8.69 -14.52 0.30
CA ASP A 521 -8.81 -13.47 1.31
C ASP A 521 -9.24 -13.89 2.72
N GLY A 522 -9.83 -15.07 2.88
CA GLY A 522 -10.38 -15.55 4.15
C GLY A 522 -9.38 -15.98 5.22
N PRO A 523 -9.89 -16.36 6.41
CA PRO A 523 -11.30 -16.49 6.75
C PRO A 523 -11.93 -15.20 7.33
N SER A 524 -13.12 -14.83 6.86
CA SER A 524 -13.98 -13.81 7.48
C SER A 524 -14.88 -14.40 8.57
N ASP A 525 -15.33 -13.56 9.52
CA ASP A 525 -16.29 -13.94 10.56
C ASP A 525 -17.73 -14.03 10.04
N GLU A 526 -18.06 -13.26 9.00
CA GLU A 526 -19.40 -13.21 8.40
C GLU A 526 -19.60 -14.25 7.29
N TYR A 527 -18.76 -14.26 6.25
CA TYR A 527 -19.06 -14.97 4.99
C TYR A 527 -18.47 -16.38 4.93
N THR A 528 -17.27 -16.61 5.48
CA THR A 528 -16.63 -17.93 5.45
C THR A 528 -17.50 -19.01 6.13
N PRO A 529 -18.15 -18.78 7.30
CA PRO A 529 -19.04 -19.78 7.88
C PRO A 529 -20.24 -20.14 6.98
N GLU A 530 -20.84 -19.16 6.31
CA GLU A 530 -21.97 -19.39 5.39
C GLU A 530 -21.53 -20.21 4.16
N ILE A 531 -20.33 -19.93 3.63
CA ILE A 531 -19.73 -20.70 2.53
C ILE A 531 -19.46 -22.14 2.97
N LEU A 532 -18.89 -22.34 4.16
CA LEU A 532 -18.64 -23.69 4.72
C LEU A 532 -19.95 -24.47 4.87
N ASP A 533 -21.01 -23.85 5.39
CA ASP A 533 -22.34 -24.47 5.52
C ASP A 533 -22.89 -24.93 4.16
N ILE A 534 -22.73 -24.11 3.10
CA ILE A 534 -23.14 -24.45 1.74
C ILE A 534 -22.33 -25.64 1.21
N LEU A 535 -21.01 -25.61 1.34
CA LEU A 535 -20.11 -26.67 0.86
C LEU A 535 -20.37 -28.01 1.57
N GLU A 536 -20.58 -28.00 2.88
CA GLU A 536 -20.94 -29.19 3.66
C GLU A 536 -22.29 -29.77 3.22
N LYS A 537 -23.31 -28.91 3.09
CA LYS A 537 -24.64 -29.32 2.63
C LYS A 537 -24.59 -29.94 1.24
N GLU A 538 -23.82 -29.33 0.34
CA GLU A 538 -23.66 -29.79 -1.03
C GLU A 538 -22.65 -30.93 -1.18
N LYS A 539 -21.87 -31.25 -0.13
CA LYS A 539 -20.77 -32.24 -0.17
C LYS A 539 -19.77 -31.96 -1.28
N VAL A 540 -19.39 -30.70 -1.44
CA VAL A 540 -18.46 -30.23 -2.46
C VAL A 540 -17.11 -29.91 -1.81
N PRO A 541 -16.00 -30.49 -2.28
CA PRO A 541 -14.67 -30.11 -1.81
C PRO A 541 -14.27 -28.71 -2.30
N ALA A 542 -13.37 -28.06 -1.56
CA ALA A 542 -12.84 -26.73 -1.88
C ALA A 542 -11.44 -26.54 -1.27
N THR A 543 -10.74 -25.51 -1.76
CA THR A 543 -9.41 -25.09 -1.29
C THR A 543 -9.45 -23.61 -0.87
N PHE A 544 -8.98 -23.29 0.34
CA PHE A 544 -8.99 -21.93 0.90
C PHE A 544 -7.57 -21.37 0.98
N PHE A 545 -7.30 -20.22 0.37
CA PHE A 545 -6.03 -19.50 0.46
C PHE A 545 -6.11 -18.45 1.57
N ILE A 546 -5.38 -18.72 2.65
CA ILE A 546 -5.59 -18.05 3.93
C ILE A 546 -4.69 -16.82 4.07
N VAL A 547 -5.29 -15.70 4.44
CA VAL A 547 -4.58 -14.49 4.88
C VAL A 547 -4.28 -14.61 6.39
N GLY A 548 -3.01 -14.46 6.77
CA GLY A 548 -2.57 -14.68 8.16
C GLY A 548 -3.28 -13.81 9.20
N LEU A 549 -3.46 -12.50 8.94
CA LEU A 549 -4.19 -11.59 9.85
C LEU A 549 -5.68 -12.00 10.02
N MET A 550 -6.30 -12.50 8.95
CA MET A 550 -7.68 -12.97 8.99
C MET A 550 -7.79 -14.26 9.80
N ALA A 551 -6.82 -15.17 9.63
CA ALA A 551 -6.75 -16.40 10.42
C ALA A 551 -6.47 -16.15 11.91
N GLU A 552 -5.59 -15.20 12.25
CA GLU A 552 -5.32 -14.81 13.64
C GLU A 552 -6.59 -14.28 14.30
N SER A 553 -7.37 -13.48 13.57
CA SER A 553 -8.63 -12.90 14.04
C SER A 553 -9.78 -13.91 14.08
N ASN A 554 -9.66 -15.06 13.41
CA ASN A 554 -10.74 -16.03 13.22
C ASN A 554 -10.28 -17.49 13.42
N ILE A 555 -9.46 -17.74 14.46
CA ILE A 555 -8.89 -19.07 14.76
C ILE A 555 -9.93 -20.21 14.72
N PRO A 556 -11.14 -20.09 15.32
CA PRO A 556 -12.13 -21.16 15.29
C PRO A 556 -12.62 -21.53 13.88
N ILE A 557 -12.66 -20.56 12.96
CA ILE A 557 -13.10 -20.78 11.58
C ILE A 557 -12.01 -21.53 10.81
N LEU A 558 -10.73 -21.16 10.97
CA LEU A 558 -9.64 -21.92 10.35
C LEU A 558 -9.56 -23.37 10.88
N GLN A 559 -9.84 -23.58 12.17
CA GLN A 559 -9.97 -24.94 12.73
C GLN A 559 -11.12 -25.72 12.07
N ARG A 560 -12.26 -25.06 11.81
CA ARG A 560 -13.39 -25.64 11.09
C ARG A 560 -13.01 -26.01 9.65
N ILE A 561 -12.40 -25.11 8.88
CA ILE A 561 -11.93 -25.37 7.50
C ILE A 561 -11.11 -26.67 7.44
N ASN A 562 -10.14 -26.83 8.34
CA ASN A 562 -9.31 -28.03 8.39
C ASN A 562 -10.09 -29.28 8.84
N LYS A 563 -10.94 -29.15 9.87
CA LYS A 563 -11.74 -30.25 10.44
C LYS A 563 -12.73 -30.82 9.44
N ASP A 564 -13.37 -29.96 8.65
CA ASP A 564 -14.40 -30.32 7.67
C ASP A 564 -13.78 -30.93 6.40
N GLY A 565 -12.44 -30.93 6.31
CA GLY A 565 -11.70 -31.68 5.30
C GLY A 565 -11.24 -30.85 4.10
N PHE A 566 -11.45 -29.53 4.09
CA PHE A 566 -11.01 -28.63 3.01
C PHE A 566 -9.49 -28.49 2.94
N GLU A 567 -8.98 -28.19 1.75
CA GLU A 567 -7.56 -27.88 1.53
C GLU A 567 -7.26 -26.43 1.93
N ILE A 568 -6.04 -26.17 2.39
CA ILE A 568 -5.60 -24.86 2.87
C ILE A 568 -4.32 -24.49 2.15
N GLY A 569 -4.31 -23.35 1.48
CA GLY A 569 -3.15 -22.69 0.88
C GLY A 569 -2.77 -21.41 1.62
N ASN A 570 -1.61 -20.87 1.29
CA ASN A 570 -1.09 -19.64 1.86
C ASN A 570 -1.37 -18.44 0.93
N HIS A 571 -1.89 -17.35 1.49
CA HIS A 571 -2.18 -16.10 0.79
C HIS A 571 -1.49 -14.87 1.43
N THR A 572 -0.31 -15.08 2.03
CA THR A 572 0.47 -14.09 2.80
C THR A 572 -0.16 -13.64 4.12
N PHE A 573 0.59 -12.90 4.95
CA PHE A 573 0.12 -12.56 6.29
C PHE A 573 -0.76 -11.32 6.27
N THR A 574 -0.35 -10.30 5.51
CA THR A 574 -0.99 -8.98 5.45
C THR A 574 -1.68 -8.67 4.12
N HIS A 575 -1.76 -9.64 3.20
CA HIS A 575 -2.39 -9.51 1.87
C HIS A 575 -1.68 -8.53 0.90
N HIS A 576 -0.48 -8.05 1.22
CA HIS A 576 0.23 -7.10 0.34
C HIS A 576 0.79 -7.77 -0.92
N ASN A 577 0.84 -7.01 -2.02
CA ASN A 577 1.48 -7.44 -3.27
C ASN A 577 2.97 -7.78 -3.06
N ILE A 578 3.32 -9.06 -3.28
CA ILE A 578 4.66 -9.60 -3.06
C ILE A 578 5.71 -8.99 -4.00
N ALA A 579 5.35 -8.64 -5.23
CA ALA A 579 6.31 -8.07 -6.18
C ALA A 579 6.80 -6.68 -5.74
N LYS A 580 6.00 -5.95 -4.95
CA LYS A 580 6.30 -4.58 -4.52
C LYS A 580 7.07 -4.49 -3.19
N MET A 581 7.27 -5.61 -2.51
CA MET A 581 8.00 -5.66 -1.24
C MET A 581 9.42 -6.22 -1.39
N SER A 582 10.26 -5.97 -0.38
CA SER A 582 11.60 -6.56 -0.29
C SER A 582 11.51 -8.08 -0.11
N VAL A 583 12.53 -8.80 -0.60
CA VAL A 583 12.62 -10.27 -0.52
C VAL A 583 12.45 -10.76 0.92
N ALA A 584 13.19 -10.17 1.86
CA ALA A 584 13.10 -10.55 3.28
C ALA A 584 11.70 -10.32 3.89
N ARG A 585 10.95 -9.31 3.43
CA ARG A 585 9.57 -9.10 3.89
C ARG A 585 8.65 -10.17 3.32
N ALA A 586 8.76 -10.50 2.03
CA ALA A 586 7.95 -11.54 1.39
C ALA A 586 8.15 -12.91 2.04
N GLU A 587 9.39 -13.27 2.36
CA GLU A 587 9.72 -14.49 3.11
C GLU A 587 9.03 -14.51 4.49
N ILE A 588 9.08 -13.40 5.23
CA ILE A 588 8.43 -13.28 6.55
C ILE A 588 6.90 -13.41 6.42
N GLU A 589 6.28 -12.76 5.44
CA GLU A 589 4.82 -12.81 5.19
C GLU A 589 4.36 -14.26 4.93
N MET A 590 5.04 -14.98 4.05
CA MET A 590 4.71 -16.37 3.75
C MET A 590 5.00 -17.29 4.94
N LYS A 591 6.12 -17.08 5.64
CA LYS A 591 6.52 -17.91 6.79
C LYS A 591 5.61 -17.73 7.99
N LEU A 592 5.23 -16.50 8.33
CA LEU A 592 4.29 -16.22 9.42
C LEU A 592 2.95 -16.90 9.18
N THR A 593 2.43 -16.81 7.95
CA THR A 593 1.15 -17.42 7.58
C THR A 593 1.22 -18.95 7.65
N ARG A 594 2.30 -19.56 7.17
CA ARG A 594 2.53 -21.01 7.31
C ARG A 594 2.59 -21.44 8.76
N LEU A 595 3.39 -20.75 9.58
CA LEU A 595 3.52 -21.05 11.02
C LEU A 595 2.18 -20.93 11.75
N LEU A 596 1.36 -19.95 11.37
CA LEU A 596 0.03 -19.78 11.93
C LEU A 596 -0.89 -20.96 11.54
N ILE A 597 -0.95 -21.31 10.26
CA ILE A 597 -1.70 -22.49 9.75
C ILE A 597 -1.24 -23.76 10.47
N GLU A 598 0.06 -23.97 10.59
CA GLU A 598 0.67 -25.11 11.27
C GLU A 598 0.29 -25.19 12.74
N SER A 599 0.33 -24.06 13.45
CA SER A 599 0.00 -23.98 14.87
C SER A 599 -1.47 -24.31 15.15
N ILE A 600 -2.37 -23.86 14.28
CA ILE A 600 -3.82 -24.00 14.44
C ILE A 600 -4.32 -25.36 13.95
N THR A 601 -3.86 -25.80 12.78
CA THR A 601 -4.39 -27.00 12.10
C THR A 601 -3.59 -28.26 12.39
N GLY A 602 -2.31 -28.11 12.77
CA GLY A 602 -1.35 -29.21 12.88
C GLY A 602 -0.86 -29.76 11.55
N ARG A 603 -1.14 -29.07 10.44
CA ARG A 603 -0.72 -29.42 9.09
C ARG A 603 0.01 -28.23 8.47
N SER A 604 1.04 -28.51 7.68
CA SER A 604 1.67 -27.48 6.84
C SER A 604 0.93 -27.39 5.50
N THR A 605 1.41 -26.53 4.60
CA THR A 605 0.92 -26.44 3.23
C THR A 605 2.03 -26.08 2.25
N ILE A 606 1.98 -26.69 1.06
CA ILE A 606 2.79 -26.32 -0.10
C ILE A 606 1.97 -25.55 -1.14
N LEU A 607 0.69 -25.31 -0.91
CA LEU A 607 -0.15 -24.55 -1.85
C LEU A 607 0.00 -23.07 -1.55
N PHE A 608 0.19 -22.27 -2.59
CA PHE A 608 0.32 -20.83 -2.48
C PHE A 608 -0.40 -20.14 -3.63
N ARG A 609 -0.97 -18.97 -3.33
CA ARG A 609 -1.50 -18.06 -4.34
C ARG A 609 -1.09 -16.65 -3.94
N ALA A 610 -0.51 -15.90 -4.88
CA ALA A 610 -0.04 -14.55 -4.61
C ALA A 610 -1.22 -13.56 -4.58
N PRO A 611 -1.29 -12.63 -3.62
CA PRO A 611 -2.26 -11.54 -3.66
C PRO A 611 -2.12 -10.72 -4.96
N TYR A 612 -3.27 -10.35 -5.54
CA TYR A 612 -3.42 -9.56 -6.78
C TYR A 612 -2.99 -10.24 -8.10
N ASN A 613 -2.08 -11.20 -8.07
CA ASN A 613 -1.37 -11.72 -9.25
C ASN A 613 -1.44 -13.26 -9.32
N ALA A 614 -2.64 -13.80 -9.55
CA ALA A 614 -2.92 -15.24 -9.53
C ALA A 614 -3.14 -15.88 -10.92
N ASP A 615 -2.80 -15.19 -12.02
CA ASP A 615 -3.04 -15.67 -13.39
C ASP A 615 -2.30 -17.00 -13.69
N SER A 616 -2.93 -17.85 -14.51
CA SER A 616 -2.35 -19.11 -15.02
C SER A 616 -1.38 -18.90 -16.20
N GLU A 617 -1.38 -17.72 -16.82
CA GLU A 617 -0.43 -17.32 -17.88
C GLU A 617 0.30 -16.01 -17.54
N PRO A 618 1.11 -15.99 -16.46
CA PRO A 618 1.81 -14.78 -16.02
C PRO A 618 2.81 -14.29 -17.08
N GLN A 619 2.72 -13.03 -17.49
CA GLN A 619 3.58 -12.44 -18.53
C GLN A 619 4.45 -11.30 -18.01
N THR A 620 4.10 -10.70 -16.88
CA THR A 620 4.79 -9.53 -16.35
C THR A 620 5.72 -9.88 -15.19
N PHE A 621 6.78 -9.09 -15.00
CA PHE A 621 7.64 -9.23 -13.82
C PHE A 621 6.86 -9.22 -12.49
N GLU A 622 5.81 -8.40 -12.37
CA GLU A 622 4.98 -8.33 -11.16
C GLU A 622 4.23 -9.66 -10.89
N GLU A 623 3.90 -10.44 -11.91
CA GLU A 623 3.24 -11.76 -11.78
C GLU A 623 4.24 -12.90 -11.59
N LEU A 624 5.42 -12.82 -12.21
CA LEU A 624 6.43 -13.88 -12.20
C LEU A 624 7.25 -13.91 -10.90
N GLU A 625 7.56 -12.74 -10.35
CA GLU A 625 8.39 -12.61 -9.16
C GLU A 625 7.77 -13.28 -7.91
N PRO A 626 6.46 -13.17 -7.62
CA PRO A 626 5.81 -13.93 -6.54
C PRO A 626 5.90 -15.45 -6.70
N ILE A 627 5.79 -15.96 -7.93
CA ILE A 627 5.92 -17.39 -8.23
C ILE A 627 7.35 -17.84 -7.91
N ALA A 628 8.36 -17.05 -8.31
CA ALA A 628 9.77 -17.35 -8.05
C ALA A 628 10.10 -17.36 -6.56
N ARG A 629 9.62 -16.35 -5.82
CA ARG A 629 9.83 -16.23 -4.38
C ARG A 629 9.15 -17.33 -3.61
N SER A 630 7.89 -17.65 -3.93
CA SER A 630 7.16 -18.72 -3.27
C SER A 630 7.80 -20.09 -3.53
N ARG A 631 8.38 -20.28 -4.72
CA ARG A 631 9.10 -21.51 -5.06
C ARG A 631 10.32 -21.76 -4.18
N ASN A 632 11.08 -20.72 -3.83
CA ASN A 632 12.21 -20.77 -2.90
C ASN A 632 11.79 -21.21 -1.49
N GLU A 633 10.54 -20.94 -1.12
CA GLU A 633 9.91 -21.35 0.14
C GLU A 633 9.15 -22.70 0.03
N ASN A 634 9.44 -23.49 -1.01
CA ASN A 634 8.81 -24.78 -1.36
C ASN A 634 7.28 -24.71 -1.47
N TYR A 635 6.76 -23.65 -2.09
CA TYR A 635 5.38 -23.63 -2.54
C TYR A 635 5.24 -23.98 -4.03
N LEU A 636 4.06 -24.50 -4.36
CA LEU A 636 3.52 -24.58 -5.72
C LEU A 636 2.49 -23.46 -5.85
N THR A 637 2.62 -22.66 -6.92
CA THR A 637 1.68 -21.56 -7.16
C THR A 637 0.46 -22.10 -7.88
N ILE A 638 -0.72 -21.84 -7.31
CA ILE A 638 -2.00 -22.25 -7.87
C ILE A 638 -2.58 -21.05 -8.60
N GLY A 639 -2.63 -21.17 -9.92
CA GLY A 639 -3.19 -20.15 -10.78
C GLY A 639 -4.71 -20.09 -10.69
N GLU A 640 -5.28 -19.25 -11.54
CA GLU A 640 -6.69 -19.18 -11.85
C GLU A 640 -6.88 -19.10 -13.36
N SER A 641 -7.80 -19.88 -13.91
CA SER A 641 -8.26 -19.67 -15.29
C SER A 641 -9.69 -19.15 -15.36
N ILE A 642 -10.42 -19.21 -14.24
CA ILE A 642 -11.80 -18.75 -14.11
C ILE A 642 -11.89 -17.76 -12.95
N ASP A 643 -11.85 -16.46 -13.28
CA ASP A 643 -12.10 -15.34 -12.36
C ASP A 643 -13.41 -14.64 -12.75
N PRO A 644 -14.51 -14.84 -11.98
CA PRO A 644 -15.75 -14.12 -12.20
C PRO A 644 -15.71 -12.65 -11.74
N MET A 645 -14.59 -12.20 -11.18
CA MET A 645 -14.39 -10.88 -10.61
C MET A 645 -15.45 -10.58 -9.54
N ASP A 646 -15.73 -11.56 -8.69
CA ASP A 646 -16.70 -11.45 -7.59
C ASP A 646 -16.26 -10.44 -6.52
N TRP A 647 -15.01 -9.99 -6.61
CA TRP A 647 -14.46 -8.95 -5.76
C TRP A 647 -14.82 -7.51 -6.18
N GLN A 648 -15.30 -7.30 -7.40
CA GLN A 648 -15.60 -5.96 -7.92
C GLN A 648 -16.77 -5.27 -7.19
N PRO A 649 -16.72 -3.94 -7.03
CA PRO A 649 -17.84 -3.19 -6.48
C PRO A 649 -19.12 -3.35 -7.32
N ASN A 650 -20.27 -3.49 -6.66
CA ASN A 650 -21.61 -3.61 -7.26
C ASN A 650 -21.86 -4.87 -8.12
N VAL A 651 -21.03 -5.91 -7.99
CA VAL A 651 -21.27 -7.20 -8.64
C VAL A 651 -22.50 -7.91 -8.04
N THR A 652 -23.26 -8.64 -8.86
CA THR A 652 -24.45 -9.40 -8.42
C THR A 652 -24.23 -10.90 -8.55
N ALA A 653 -24.95 -11.71 -7.77
CA ALA A 653 -24.89 -13.17 -7.88
C ALA A 653 -25.17 -13.68 -9.30
N ASP A 654 -26.09 -13.03 -10.04
CA ASP A 654 -26.39 -13.36 -11.44
C ASP A 654 -25.17 -13.16 -12.35
N SER A 655 -24.46 -12.06 -12.18
CA SER A 655 -23.28 -11.76 -12.98
C SER A 655 -22.13 -12.74 -12.69
N ILE A 656 -21.92 -13.10 -11.42
CA ILE A 656 -20.92 -14.10 -11.02
C ILE A 656 -21.23 -15.44 -11.67
N VAL A 657 -22.45 -15.96 -11.51
CA VAL A 657 -22.88 -17.24 -12.09
C VAL A 657 -22.70 -17.23 -13.62
N ALA A 658 -23.11 -16.17 -14.30
CA ALA A 658 -23.00 -16.06 -15.75
C ALA A 658 -21.53 -16.08 -16.22
N ARG A 659 -20.65 -15.34 -15.54
CA ARG A 659 -19.22 -15.29 -15.86
C ARG A 659 -18.53 -16.63 -15.63
N VAL A 660 -18.79 -17.30 -14.51
CA VAL A 660 -18.23 -18.64 -14.25
C VAL A 660 -18.65 -19.63 -15.35
N ILE A 661 -19.94 -19.68 -15.69
CA ILE A 661 -20.46 -20.58 -16.73
C ILE A 661 -19.79 -20.30 -18.08
N GLN A 662 -19.73 -19.02 -18.46
CA GLN A 662 -19.13 -18.60 -19.72
C GLN A 662 -17.65 -19.00 -19.79
N GLN A 663 -16.87 -18.72 -18.74
CA GLN A 663 -15.43 -18.96 -18.75
C GLN A 663 -15.09 -20.45 -18.73
N VAL A 664 -15.79 -21.27 -17.95
CA VAL A 664 -15.63 -22.75 -17.96
C VAL A 664 -15.85 -23.30 -19.37
N GLN A 665 -16.89 -22.84 -20.07
CA GLN A 665 -17.23 -23.32 -21.41
C GLN A 665 -16.25 -22.82 -22.49
N GLN A 666 -15.72 -21.60 -22.35
CA GLN A 666 -14.83 -21.01 -23.34
C GLN A 666 -13.39 -21.51 -23.20
N ARG A 667 -12.92 -21.74 -21.98
CA ARG A 667 -11.51 -22.01 -21.67
C ARG A 667 -11.20 -23.48 -21.39
N ASN A 668 -12.22 -24.33 -21.21
CA ASN A 668 -12.06 -25.73 -20.78
C ASN A 668 -11.22 -25.87 -19.48
N ALA A 669 -11.35 -24.92 -18.56
CA ALA A 669 -10.53 -24.86 -17.36
C ALA A 669 -11.25 -25.38 -16.10
N SER A 670 -10.48 -25.74 -15.08
CA SER A 670 -10.93 -26.48 -13.91
C SER A 670 -10.95 -25.66 -12.61
N ILE A 671 -10.07 -24.66 -12.42
CA ILE A 671 -9.96 -23.90 -11.16
C ILE A 671 -10.78 -22.61 -11.21
N ILE A 672 -11.78 -22.52 -10.33
CA ILE A 672 -12.64 -21.33 -10.13
C ILE A 672 -12.12 -20.55 -8.91
N LEU A 673 -11.74 -19.28 -9.12
CA LEU A 673 -11.48 -18.35 -8.03
C LEU A 673 -12.78 -17.68 -7.56
N LEU A 674 -12.99 -17.66 -6.24
CA LEU A 674 -13.98 -16.86 -5.53
C LEU A 674 -13.33 -16.24 -4.29
N HIS A 675 -13.97 -15.28 -3.65
CA HIS A 675 -13.45 -14.64 -2.44
C HIS A 675 -14.40 -14.85 -1.26
N ASP A 676 -13.88 -15.31 -0.12
CA ASP A 676 -14.63 -15.48 1.13
C ASP A 676 -14.37 -14.35 2.16
N ALA A 677 -13.53 -13.38 1.81
CA ALA A 677 -13.39 -12.10 2.50
C ALA A 677 -13.03 -10.97 1.51
N GLY A 678 -12.61 -9.81 2.03
CA GLY A 678 -12.18 -8.67 1.23
C GLY A 678 -13.33 -7.80 0.70
N GLY A 679 -13.01 -6.54 0.37
CA GLY A 679 -13.97 -5.54 -0.08
C GLY A 679 -15.03 -5.14 0.95
N ASP A 680 -16.07 -4.43 0.51
CA ASP A 680 -17.17 -3.98 1.38
C ASP A 680 -18.13 -5.12 1.78
N THR A 681 -18.29 -6.12 0.90
CA THR A 681 -19.15 -7.30 1.13
C THR A 681 -18.82 -8.44 0.17
N ARG A 682 -19.05 -9.69 0.61
CA ARG A 682 -19.01 -10.93 -0.21
C ARG A 682 -20.38 -11.60 -0.35
N ARG A 683 -21.47 -10.90 -0.02
CA ARG A 683 -22.83 -11.46 -0.05
C ARG A 683 -23.21 -12.05 -1.42
N ALA A 684 -22.83 -11.38 -2.51
CA ALA A 684 -23.09 -11.86 -3.87
C ALA A 684 -22.41 -13.20 -4.17
N THR A 685 -21.19 -13.43 -3.65
CA THR A 685 -20.46 -14.70 -3.76
C THR A 685 -21.19 -15.82 -3.03
N VAL A 686 -21.63 -15.56 -1.79
CA VAL A 686 -22.41 -16.52 -0.98
C VAL A 686 -23.71 -16.92 -1.70
N GLU A 687 -24.41 -15.96 -2.31
CA GLU A 687 -25.64 -16.21 -3.06
C GLU A 687 -25.41 -16.93 -4.41
N ALA A 688 -24.28 -16.68 -5.07
CA ALA A 688 -23.92 -17.30 -6.33
C ALA A 688 -23.49 -18.77 -6.17
N LEU A 689 -22.76 -19.08 -5.10
CA LEU A 689 -22.15 -20.39 -4.86
C LEU A 689 -23.10 -21.60 -5.00
N PRO A 690 -24.28 -21.66 -4.34
CA PRO A 690 -25.17 -22.81 -4.49
C PRO A 690 -25.72 -22.95 -5.92
N ARG A 691 -25.84 -21.84 -6.66
CA ARG A 691 -26.33 -21.83 -8.05
C ARG A 691 -25.26 -22.35 -9.00
N ILE A 692 -23.99 -21.99 -8.77
CA ILE A 692 -22.84 -22.52 -9.50
C ILE A 692 -22.78 -24.04 -9.31
N ILE A 693 -22.82 -24.50 -8.06
CA ILE A 693 -22.77 -25.93 -7.72
C ILE A 693 -23.92 -26.70 -8.38
N ASP A 694 -25.16 -26.23 -8.25
CA ASP A 694 -26.34 -26.87 -8.83
C ASP A 694 -26.25 -26.94 -10.36
N TYR A 695 -25.83 -25.85 -11.02
CA TYR A 695 -25.72 -25.77 -12.47
C TYR A 695 -24.77 -26.83 -13.04
N PHE A 696 -23.57 -26.95 -12.47
CA PHE A 696 -22.53 -27.86 -12.95
C PHE A 696 -22.80 -29.31 -12.55
N LYS A 697 -23.31 -29.57 -11.33
CA LYS A 697 -23.72 -30.93 -10.93
C LYS A 697 -24.80 -31.50 -11.85
N LYS A 698 -25.83 -30.70 -12.19
CA LYS A 698 -26.90 -31.13 -13.11
C LYS A 698 -26.41 -31.47 -14.52
N ARG A 699 -25.24 -30.96 -14.90
CA ARG A 699 -24.59 -31.21 -16.20
C ARG A 699 -23.50 -32.28 -16.13
N GLY A 700 -23.35 -32.94 -14.98
CA GLY A 700 -22.45 -34.08 -14.82
C GLY A 700 -20.99 -33.73 -14.56
N TYR A 701 -20.66 -32.47 -14.28
CA TYR A 701 -19.30 -32.07 -13.86
C TYR A 701 -18.97 -32.67 -12.48
N LYS A 702 -17.70 -32.94 -12.23
CA LYS A 702 -17.21 -33.53 -10.97
C LYS A 702 -16.43 -32.50 -10.15
N PHE A 703 -16.98 -32.10 -9.01
CA PHE A 703 -16.21 -31.26 -8.08
C PHE A 703 -15.10 -32.06 -7.37
N THR A 704 -13.90 -31.51 -7.32
CA THR A 704 -12.71 -32.15 -6.74
C THR A 704 -11.76 -31.14 -6.08
N THR A 705 -10.57 -31.56 -5.64
CA THR A 705 -9.55 -30.69 -5.02
C THR A 705 -8.34 -30.45 -5.91
N VAL A 706 -7.48 -29.49 -5.52
CA VAL A 706 -6.21 -29.23 -6.21
C VAL A 706 -5.31 -30.47 -6.13
N ALA A 707 -5.27 -31.18 -5.00
CA ALA A 707 -4.50 -32.41 -4.90
C ALA A 707 -4.97 -33.48 -5.89
N ASP A 708 -6.28 -33.73 -6.01
CA ASP A 708 -6.81 -34.73 -6.96
C ASP A 708 -6.57 -34.34 -8.43
N LEU A 709 -6.60 -33.03 -8.74
CA LEU A 709 -6.24 -32.53 -10.07
C LEU A 709 -4.77 -32.84 -10.40
N MET A 710 -3.88 -32.71 -9.42
CA MET A 710 -2.46 -33.09 -9.54
C MET A 710 -2.20 -34.61 -9.49
N GLY A 711 -3.22 -35.44 -9.24
CA GLY A 711 -3.05 -36.88 -8.98
C GLY A 711 -2.34 -37.17 -7.66
N LYS A 712 -2.52 -36.31 -6.67
CA LYS A 712 -1.93 -36.34 -5.33
C LYS A 712 -3.01 -36.47 -4.26
N THR A 713 -2.57 -36.80 -3.05
CA THR A 713 -3.44 -36.83 -1.87
C THR A 713 -3.37 -35.52 -1.09
N LYS A 714 -4.41 -35.24 -0.30
CA LYS A 714 -4.40 -34.10 0.65
C LYS A 714 -3.19 -34.13 1.58
N ASP A 715 -2.76 -35.31 2.01
CA ASP A 715 -1.61 -35.47 2.90
C ASP A 715 -0.28 -35.10 2.23
N GLU A 716 -0.19 -35.16 0.90
CA GLU A 716 1.00 -34.74 0.15
C GLU A 716 1.07 -33.22 -0.04
N VAL A 717 -0.07 -32.53 -0.20
CA VAL A 717 -0.12 -31.07 -0.36
C VAL A 717 -0.23 -30.31 0.96
N MET A 718 -0.79 -30.96 1.99
CA MET A 718 -0.90 -30.44 3.36
C MET A 718 -0.29 -31.43 4.36
N PRO A 719 1.04 -31.64 4.39
CA PRO A 719 1.63 -32.68 5.21
C PRO A 719 1.39 -32.48 6.71
N PRO A 720 1.17 -33.57 7.48
CA PRO A 720 1.11 -33.48 8.93
C PRO A 720 2.49 -33.10 9.47
N ILE A 721 2.53 -32.23 10.48
CA ILE A 721 3.80 -31.80 11.08
C ILE A 721 4.39 -32.97 11.89
N PRO A 722 5.68 -33.35 11.68
CA PRO A 722 6.29 -34.49 12.36
C PRO A 722 6.28 -34.39 13.90
N VAL A 723 5.82 -35.44 14.58
CA VAL A 723 5.71 -35.51 16.06
C VAL A 723 7.08 -35.41 16.76
N SER A 724 8.15 -35.83 16.09
CA SER A 724 9.50 -35.94 16.67
C SER A 724 10.29 -34.63 16.76
N ARG A 725 9.75 -33.49 16.30
CA ARG A 725 10.51 -32.22 16.26
C ARG A 725 9.82 -30.97 16.85
N ASP A 726 8.48 -30.92 17.03
CA ASP A 726 7.78 -29.64 17.27
C ASP A 726 6.65 -29.61 18.33
N GLY A 727 6.63 -30.55 19.29
CA GLY A 727 5.55 -30.59 20.28
C GLY A 727 5.40 -29.33 21.15
N TRP A 728 6.50 -28.65 21.50
CA TRP A 728 6.50 -27.49 22.40
C TRP A 728 6.45 -26.15 21.67
N THR A 729 7.20 -26.00 20.57
CA THR A 729 7.17 -24.86 19.63
C THR A 729 5.78 -24.66 19.03
N LYS A 730 5.09 -25.73 18.61
CA LYS A 730 3.71 -25.65 18.13
C LYS A 730 2.74 -25.15 19.20
N LYS A 731 2.78 -25.74 20.40
CA LYS A 731 1.93 -25.31 21.53
C LYS A 731 2.20 -23.86 21.92
N LEU A 732 3.46 -23.43 21.83
CA LEU A 732 3.88 -22.07 22.12
C LEU A 732 3.44 -21.08 21.04
N ASN A 733 3.60 -21.40 19.76
CA ASN A 733 3.12 -20.57 18.65
C ASN A 733 1.59 -20.46 18.68
N PHE A 734 0.90 -21.56 18.96
CA PHE A 734 -0.55 -21.54 19.16
C PHE A 734 -0.95 -20.67 20.37
N PHE A 735 -0.25 -20.80 21.50
CA PHE A 735 -0.46 -19.95 22.66
C PHE A 735 -0.23 -18.46 22.35
N LEU A 736 0.80 -18.13 21.55
CA LEU A 736 1.04 -16.76 21.08
C LEU A 736 -0.12 -16.24 20.22
N ALA A 737 -0.61 -17.05 19.27
CA ALA A 737 -1.77 -16.71 18.45
C ALA A 737 -3.03 -16.52 19.32
N GLU A 738 -3.27 -17.39 20.32
CA GLU A 738 -4.38 -17.23 21.27
C GLU A 738 -4.25 -15.96 22.12
N VAL A 739 -3.05 -15.64 22.61
CA VAL A 739 -2.80 -14.42 23.39
C VAL A 739 -3.06 -13.18 22.54
N ALA A 740 -2.66 -13.20 21.27
CA ALA A 740 -2.88 -12.09 20.36
C ALA A 740 -4.37 -11.92 20.03
N TYR A 741 -5.06 -13.02 19.69
CA TYR A 741 -6.51 -13.09 19.49
C TYR A 741 -7.29 -12.54 20.70
N TRP A 742 -7.09 -13.12 21.90
CA TRP A 742 -7.78 -12.67 23.11
C TRP A 742 -7.36 -11.26 23.54
N GLY A 743 -6.09 -10.91 23.35
CA GLY A 743 -5.56 -9.57 23.62
C GLY A 743 -6.27 -8.49 22.80
N GLY A 744 -6.44 -8.74 21.50
CA GLY A 744 -7.20 -7.89 20.58
C GLY A 744 -8.65 -7.71 21.05
N HIS A 745 -9.35 -8.80 21.33
CA HIS A 745 -10.74 -8.75 21.82
C HIS A 745 -10.90 -8.04 23.16
N ILE A 746 -9.98 -8.25 24.11
CA ILE A 746 -10.00 -7.56 25.41
C ILE A 746 -9.78 -6.07 25.21
N LEU A 747 -8.79 -5.66 24.41
CA LEU A 747 -8.53 -4.26 24.13
C LEU A 747 -9.72 -3.58 23.44
N PHE A 748 -10.27 -4.20 22.39
CA PHE A 748 -11.46 -3.71 21.72
C PHE A 748 -12.64 -3.55 22.69
N SER A 749 -12.90 -4.56 23.52
CA SER A 749 -13.96 -4.52 24.53
C SER A 749 -13.74 -3.39 25.54
N LEU A 750 -12.51 -3.19 26.03
CA LEU A 750 -12.17 -2.09 26.94
C LEU A 750 -12.41 -0.73 26.28
N PHE A 751 -12.12 -0.58 24.98
CA PHE A 751 -12.42 0.65 24.25
C PHE A 751 -13.92 0.90 24.11
N ILE A 752 -14.69 -0.11 23.71
CA ILE A 752 -16.16 0.01 23.59
C ILE A 752 -16.77 0.35 24.95
N ILE A 753 -16.38 -0.36 26.01
CA ILE A 753 -16.82 -0.06 27.38
C ILE A 753 -16.44 1.37 27.77
N GLY A 754 -15.21 1.80 27.48
CA GLY A 754 -14.76 3.16 27.75
C GLY A 754 -15.57 4.24 27.01
N ILE A 755 -15.90 4.00 25.74
CA ILE A 755 -16.72 4.90 24.93
C ILE A 755 -18.15 4.97 25.48
N VAL A 756 -18.78 3.81 25.71
CA VAL A 756 -20.15 3.72 26.25
C VAL A 756 -20.24 4.40 27.62
N LEU A 757 -19.28 4.16 28.51
CA LEU A 757 -19.23 4.80 29.82
C LEU A 757 -19.04 6.32 29.71
N SER A 758 -18.17 6.79 28.81
CA SER A 758 -17.88 8.22 28.65
C SER A 758 -19.07 8.98 28.06
N VAL A 759 -19.66 8.46 26.98
CA VAL A 759 -20.86 9.03 26.35
C VAL A 759 -22.05 8.96 27.31
N GLY A 760 -22.26 7.80 27.95
CA GLY A 760 -23.30 7.61 28.95
C GLY A 760 -23.18 8.58 30.13
N ARG A 761 -21.97 8.79 30.66
CA ARG A 761 -21.70 9.80 31.69
C ARG A 761 -22.04 11.20 31.20
N MET A 762 -21.58 11.58 30.01
CA MET A 762 -21.83 12.91 29.46
C MET A 762 -23.32 13.21 29.35
N LEU A 763 -24.11 12.26 28.81
CA LEU A 763 -25.56 12.36 28.73
C LEU A 763 -26.20 12.43 30.13
N ALA A 764 -25.77 11.59 31.06
CA ALA A 764 -26.26 11.62 32.44
C ALA A 764 -25.98 12.97 33.12
N MET A 765 -24.76 13.53 32.99
CA MET A 765 -24.42 14.85 33.54
C MET A 765 -25.25 15.96 32.89
N ALA A 766 -25.46 15.90 31.57
CA ALA A 766 -26.32 16.83 30.87
C ALA A 766 -27.76 16.82 31.42
N ILE A 767 -28.34 15.63 31.56
CA ILE A 767 -29.70 15.47 32.10
C ILE A 767 -29.77 15.98 33.54
N LEU A 768 -28.86 15.55 34.42
CA LEU A 768 -28.83 15.96 35.82
C LEU A 768 -28.62 17.47 35.99
N ALA A 769 -27.71 18.08 35.21
CA ALA A 769 -27.50 19.52 35.21
C ALA A 769 -28.73 20.29 34.72
N SER A 770 -29.44 19.75 33.72
CA SER A 770 -30.69 20.33 33.18
C SER A 770 -31.81 20.28 34.22
N LEU A 771 -32.02 19.13 34.85
CA LEU A 771 -32.99 18.94 35.93
C LEU A 771 -32.69 19.83 37.13
N GLN A 772 -31.41 19.94 37.52
CA GLN A 772 -31.02 20.84 38.61
C GLN A 772 -31.28 22.31 38.24
N LYS A 773 -30.97 22.74 37.02
CA LYS A 773 -31.26 24.10 36.56
C LYS A 773 -32.75 24.41 36.58
N GLN A 774 -33.61 23.47 36.15
CA GLN A 774 -35.06 23.61 36.21
C GLN A 774 -35.54 23.71 37.67
N LYS A 775 -35.00 22.87 38.56
CA LYS A 775 -35.31 22.89 39.99
C LYS A 775 -34.89 24.20 40.66
N GLU A 776 -33.69 24.71 40.34
CA GLU A 776 -33.23 26.02 40.82
C GLU A 776 -34.14 27.15 40.33
N HIS A 777 -34.54 27.14 39.05
CA HIS A 777 -35.45 28.16 38.52
C HIS A 777 -36.85 28.09 39.12
N ALA A 778 -37.38 26.89 39.38
CA ALA A 778 -38.66 26.71 40.08
C ALA A 778 -38.55 27.17 41.55
N ALA A 779 -37.45 26.84 42.22
CA ALA A 779 -37.18 27.29 43.58
C ALA A 779 -37.01 28.81 43.65
N ASP A 780 -36.32 29.46 42.70
CA ASP A 780 -36.19 30.92 42.63
C ASP A 780 -37.54 31.64 42.40
N ILE A 781 -38.53 30.97 41.77
CA ILE A 781 -39.90 31.48 41.61
C ILE A 781 -40.71 31.32 42.91
N ASP A 782 -40.52 30.23 43.66
CA ASP A 782 -41.18 29.98 44.96
C ASP A 782 -40.49 30.70 46.14
N MET A 783 -39.22 31.10 45.98
CA MET A 783 -38.44 31.76 47.02
C MET A 783 -38.85 33.23 47.12
N VAL A 784 -39.99 33.46 47.76
CA VAL A 784 -40.15 34.57 48.68
C VAL A 784 -38.90 34.59 49.54
N TRP A 785 -38.02 35.56 49.30
CA TRP A 785 -36.94 35.95 50.20
C TRP A 785 -37.52 36.08 51.60
N THR A 786 -37.51 35.01 52.38
CA THR A 786 -38.11 35.01 53.71
C THR A 786 -37.42 36.10 54.50
N GLY A 787 -38.20 37.08 54.99
CA GLY A 787 -37.74 38.32 55.61
C GLY A 787 -36.79 38.19 56.81
N ILE A 788 -36.39 36.97 57.17
CA ILE A 788 -35.41 36.63 58.20
C ILE A 788 -33.98 37.06 57.79
N LEU A 789 -33.52 36.73 56.58
CA LEU A 789 -32.15 37.08 56.13
C LEU A 789 -31.99 38.55 55.72
N LYS A 790 -33.07 39.21 55.29
CA LYS A 790 -33.05 40.62 54.85
C LYS A 790 -33.11 41.60 56.04
N ASN A 791 -33.72 41.20 57.16
CA ASN A 791 -33.87 42.03 58.36
C ASN A 791 -32.79 41.77 59.43
N ASN A 792 -32.21 40.57 59.49
CA ASN A 792 -31.09 40.26 60.39
C ASN A 792 -30.16 39.17 59.79
N PRO A 793 -29.29 39.52 58.84
CA PRO A 793 -28.38 38.56 58.20
C PRO A 793 -27.45 37.91 59.25
N PRO A 794 -27.23 36.58 59.25
CA PRO A 794 -26.29 35.93 60.16
C PRO A 794 -24.89 36.52 59.99
N PHE A 795 -24.16 36.65 61.10
CA PHE A 795 -22.77 37.08 61.04
C PHE A 795 -21.94 36.06 60.25
N VAL A 796 -20.92 36.47 59.51
CA VAL A 796 -20.07 35.55 58.70
C VAL A 796 -18.60 35.90 58.87
N SER A 797 -17.76 34.90 59.14
CA SER A 797 -16.31 35.09 59.22
C SER A 797 -15.61 34.62 57.95
N ILE A 798 -14.92 35.50 57.26
CA ILE A 798 -14.17 35.17 56.04
C ILE A 798 -12.70 34.92 56.41
N ILE A 799 -12.24 33.68 56.29
CA ILE A 799 -10.89 33.23 56.66
C ILE A 799 -9.98 33.24 55.43
N VAL A 800 -8.89 34.00 55.50
CA VAL A 800 -7.92 34.16 54.41
C VAL A 800 -6.53 33.66 54.86
N PRO A 801 -6.17 32.39 54.60
CA PRO A 801 -4.81 31.90 54.85
C PRO A 801 -3.84 32.45 53.79
N ALA A 802 -2.70 32.99 54.23
CA ALA A 802 -1.69 33.56 53.35
C ALA A 802 -0.28 33.06 53.69
N TYR A 803 0.49 32.72 52.67
CA TYR A 803 1.93 32.45 52.78
C TYR A 803 2.64 32.93 51.51
N ASN A 804 3.45 33.97 51.63
CA ASN A 804 4.14 34.63 50.51
C ASN A 804 3.21 35.14 49.39
N GLU A 805 2.21 35.93 49.77
CA GLU A 805 1.14 36.45 48.89
C GLU A 805 1.17 37.99 48.77
N GLN A 806 2.36 38.60 48.88
CA GLN A 806 2.54 40.06 48.90
C GLN A 806 1.99 40.81 47.67
N ILE A 807 1.77 40.10 46.56
CA ILE A 807 1.28 40.68 45.30
C ILE A 807 -0.25 40.85 45.32
N ASN A 808 -0.98 39.89 45.89
CA ASN A 808 -2.44 39.80 45.75
C ASN A 808 -3.19 40.04 47.07
N ALA A 809 -2.58 39.80 48.23
CA ALA A 809 -3.26 39.79 49.52
C ALA A 809 -4.09 41.06 49.80
N CYS A 810 -3.54 42.26 49.54
CA CYS A 810 -4.27 43.52 49.73
C CYS A 810 -5.48 43.67 48.79
N ARG A 811 -5.39 43.19 47.54
CA ARG A 811 -6.52 43.24 46.60
C ARG A 811 -7.64 42.30 47.03
N THR A 812 -7.25 41.11 47.51
CA THR A 812 -8.18 40.13 48.08
C THR A 812 -8.96 40.74 49.24
N VAL A 813 -8.28 41.29 50.26
CA VAL A 813 -8.94 41.92 51.42
C VAL A 813 -9.87 43.08 50.99
N LYS A 814 -9.47 43.93 50.04
CA LYS A 814 -10.35 44.98 49.49
C LYS A 814 -11.62 44.41 48.85
N SER A 815 -11.51 43.34 48.06
CA SER A 815 -12.67 42.70 47.43
C SER A 815 -13.65 42.09 48.45
N LEU A 816 -13.13 41.63 49.59
CA LEU A 816 -13.94 41.09 50.69
C LEU A 816 -14.69 42.20 51.44
N LEU A 817 -14.05 43.36 51.64
CA LEU A 817 -14.70 44.54 52.24
C LEU A 817 -15.74 45.18 51.32
N ALA A 818 -15.63 44.97 50.00
CA ALA A 818 -16.56 45.47 48.99
C ALA A 818 -17.85 44.65 48.83
N GLN A 819 -18.03 43.57 49.59
CA GLN A 819 -19.23 42.72 49.51
C GLN A 819 -20.51 43.48 49.89
N ASP A 820 -21.64 43.13 49.25
CA ASP A 820 -22.97 43.67 49.58
C ASP A 820 -23.47 43.19 50.95
N TYR A 821 -23.00 42.02 51.39
CA TYR A 821 -23.26 41.44 52.70
C TYR A 821 -22.41 42.11 53.78
N LYS A 822 -23.00 43.04 54.54
CA LYS A 822 -22.25 43.88 55.50
C LYS A 822 -21.96 43.23 56.86
N ASN A 823 -22.72 42.21 57.26
CA ASN A 823 -22.53 41.55 58.55
C ASN A 823 -21.41 40.49 58.51
N ILE A 824 -20.18 40.94 58.22
CA ILE A 824 -19.00 40.08 58.04
C ILE A 824 -17.80 40.57 58.87
N GLU A 825 -16.91 39.64 59.19
CA GLU A 825 -15.51 39.91 59.57
C GLU A 825 -14.55 39.24 58.60
N VAL A 826 -13.37 39.83 58.41
CA VAL A 826 -12.27 39.23 57.63
C VAL A 826 -11.16 38.82 58.60
N VAL A 827 -10.91 37.52 58.71
CA VAL A 827 -9.82 36.95 59.51
C VAL A 827 -8.67 36.56 58.58
N PHE A 828 -7.69 37.46 58.43
CA PHE A 828 -6.50 37.22 57.64
C PHE A 828 -5.44 36.51 58.50
N VAL A 829 -4.96 35.34 58.05
CA VAL A 829 -4.00 34.50 58.78
C VAL A 829 -2.71 34.37 57.97
N ASP A 830 -1.67 35.06 58.42
CA ASP A 830 -0.31 34.87 57.92
C ASP A 830 0.32 33.59 58.50
N ASP A 831 0.61 32.62 57.64
CA ASP A 831 1.23 31.34 58.00
C ASP A 831 2.77 31.43 57.96
N GLY A 832 3.31 32.47 58.60
CA GLY A 832 4.75 32.70 58.72
C GLY A 832 5.41 33.04 57.38
N SER A 833 4.83 33.98 56.63
CA SER A 833 5.39 34.44 55.35
C SER A 833 6.84 34.91 55.51
N LYS A 834 7.65 34.64 54.49
CA LYS A 834 9.06 35.07 54.40
C LYS A 834 9.25 36.35 53.60
N ASP A 835 8.19 36.83 52.97
CA ASP A 835 8.14 38.09 52.22
C ASP A 835 7.37 39.16 53.00
N GLU A 836 7.07 40.30 52.37
CA GLU A 836 6.43 41.44 53.04
C GLU A 836 4.91 41.26 53.25
N THR A 837 4.32 40.07 53.02
CA THR A 837 2.86 39.83 53.06
C THR A 837 2.22 40.33 54.36
N PHE A 838 2.75 39.91 55.53
CA PHE A 838 2.18 40.31 56.82
C PHE A 838 2.24 41.83 57.03
N LYS A 839 3.35 42.44 56.65
CA LYS A 839 3.58 43.88 56.81
C LYS A 839 2.62 44.70 55.96
N ILE A 840 2.53 44.43 54.66
CA ILE A 840 1.68 45.24 53.76
C ILE A 840 0.19 45.15 54.10
N VAL A 841 -0.27 43.99 54.59
CA VAL A 841 -1.67 43.81 54.99
C VAL A 841 -1.91 44.48 56.34
N SER A 842 -0.97 44.38 57.28
CA SER A 842 -1.03 45.09 58.56
C SER A 842 -1.06 46.61 58.37
N ASP A 843 -0.12 47.18 57.61
CA ASP A 843 -0.02 48.61 57.37
C ASP A 843 -1.31 49.21 56.76
N GLN A 844 -2.04 48.43 55.96
CA GLN A 844 -3.21 48.90 55.24
C GLN A 844 -4.55 48.68 55.96
N PHE A 845 -4.70 47.59 56.73
CA PHE A 845 -6.01 47.18 57.27
C PHE A 845 -6.02 47.01 58.80
N MET A 846 -4.88 47.08 59.48
CA MET A 846 -4.83 47.00 60.93
C MET A 846 -5.55 48.21 61.55
N GLY A 847 -6.54 47.95 62.41
CA GLY A 847 -7.38 48.98 63.05
C GLY A 847 -8.78 49.10 62.47
N LEU A 848 -9.10 48.44 61.36
CA LEU A 848 -10.49 48.29 60.91
C LEU A 848 -11.24 47.31 61.82
N ALA A 849 -12.40 47.73 62.35
CA ALA A 849 -13.15 46.96 63.35
C ALA A 849 -13.59 45.56 62.89
N ASN A 850 -13.73 45.37 61.57
CA ASN A 850 -14.16 44.12 60.95
C ASN A 850 -13.01 43.36 60.25
N VAL A 851 -11.74 43.70 60.51
CA VAL A 851 -10.57 42.99 59.98
C VAL A 851 -9.64 42.56 61.11
N HIS A 852 -9.43 41.24 61.22
CA HIS A 852 -8.54 40.62 62.18
C HIS A 852 -7.32 40.04 61.46
N ILE A 853 -6.15 40.61 61.74
CA ILE A 853 -4.89 40.18 61.13
C ILE A 853 -4.12 39.36 62.17
N LEU A 854 -3.90 38.09 61.86
CA LEU A 854 -3.27 37.12 62.74
C LEU A 854 -2.01 36.56 62.08
N THR A 855 -1.01 36.17 62.87
CA THR A 855 0.20 35.48 62.37
C THR A 855 0.51 34.26 63.24
N LYS A 856 1.11 33.23 62.63
CA LYS A 856 1.56 31.98 63.28
C LYS A 856 2.82 31.45 62.60
N ALA A 857 3.52 30.53 63.26
CA ALA A 857 4.60 29.77 62.62
C ALA A 857 4.05 28.92 61.45
N ASN A 858 4.82 28.82 60.36
CA ASN A 858 4.43 28.10 59.16
C ASN A 858 4.05 26.64 59.47
N GLY A 859 2.80 26.28 59.17
CA GLY A 859 2.28 24.92 59.35
C GLY A 859 1.52 24.41 58.13
N GLY A 860 1.53 25.16 57.02
CA GLY A 860 0.75 24.89 55.82
C GLY A 860 -0.67 25.45 55.88
N LYS A 861 -1.31 25.53 54.71
CA LYS A 861 -2.63 26.12 54.52
C LYS A 861 -3.71 25.54 55.45
N ALA A 862 -3.79 24.22 55.60
CA ALA A 862 -4.75 23.58 56.50
C ALA A 862 -4.57 24.01 57.97
N SER A 863 -3.32 24.17 58.43
CA SER A 863 -3.01 24.67 59.77
C SER A 863 -3.45 26.13 59.94
N ALA A 864 -3.22 26.97 58.94
CA ALA A 864 -3.65 28.37 58.94
C ALA A 864 -5.18 28.53 58.91
N LEU A 865 -5.87 27.73 58.10
CA LEU A 865 -7.34 27.70 58.04
C LEU A 865 -7.94 27.32 59.41
N ASN A 866 -7.48 26.23 60.01
CA ASN A 866 -7.97 25.81 61.33
C ASN A 866 -7.68 26.86 62.41
N PHE A 867 -6.51 27.50 62.37
CA PHE A 867 -6.14 28.56 63.32
C PHE A 867 -7.07 29.78 63.21
N GLY A 868 -7.45 30.16 61.98
CA GLY A 868 -8.42 31.21 61.71
C GLY A 868 -9.84 30.84 62.13
N ILE A 869 -10.31 29.62 61.78
CA ILE A 869 -11.64 29.11 62.15
C ILE A 869 -11.82 29.03 63.67
N GLN A 870 -10.80 28.63 64.41
CA GLN A 870 -10.85 28.60 65.88
C GLN A 870 -11.02 29.99 66.50
N ARG A 871 -10.50 31.04 65.84
CA ARG A 871 -10.55 32.43 66.29
C ARG A 871 -11.70 33.23 65.68
N SER A 872 -12.47 32.62 64.78
CA SER A 872 -13.62 33.25 64.16
C SER A 872 -14.78 33.35 65.16
N LEU A 873 -15.56 34.43 65.08
CA LEU A 873 -16.67 34.69 65.99
C LEU A 873 -18.00 34.14 65.47
N SER A 874 -18.11 33.84 64.18
CA SER A 874 -19.34 33.34 63.56
C SER A 874 -19.49 31.82 63.55
N ASP A 875 -20.75 31.36 63.55
CA ASP A 875 -21.20 30.00 63.22
C ASP A 875 -21.05 29.64 61.73
N TYR A 876 -20.89 30.63 60.85
CA TYR A 876 -20.66 30.46 59.41
C TYR A 876 -19.30 31.02 59.01
N VAL A 877 -18.49 30.18 58.37
CA VAL A 877 -17.14 30.54 57.94
C VAL A 877 -17.00 30.40 56.43
N ILE A 878 -16.41 31.40 55.78
CA ILE A 878 -16.07 31.35 54.36
C ILE A 878 -14.56 31.25 54.24
N CYS A 879 -14.06 30.18 53.63
CA CYS A 879 -12.64 30.01 53.34
C CYS A 879 -12.36 30.44 51.90
N ILE A 880 -11.34 31.30 51.73
CA ILE A 880 -10.92 31.84 50.43
C ILE A 880 -9.39 31.87 50.34
N ASP A 881 -8.83 31.61 49.16
CA ASP A 881 -7.39 31.76 48.92
C ASP A 881 -6.97 33.24 48.88
N ALA A 882 -5.76 33.55 49.39
CA ALA A 882 -5.23 34.91 49.44
C ALA A 882 -4.97 35.56 48.06
N ASP A 883 -5.09 34.80 46.96
CA ASP A 883 -4.96 35.26 45.57
C ASP A 883 -6.31 35.41 44.84
N THR A 884 -7.43 35.32 45.56
CA THR A 884 -8.77 35.24 44.96
C THR A 884 -9.62 36.48 45.26
N GLN A 885 -10.24 37.04 44.23
CA GLN A 885 -11.18 38.15 44.35
C GLN A 885 -12.63 37.67 44.27
N LEU A 886 -13.50 38.17 45.15
CA LEU A 886 -14.93 37.85 45.11
C LEU A 886 -15.71 38.90 44.31
N LYS A 887 -16.72 38.45 43.54
CA LYS A 887 -17.75 39.34 43.01
C LYS A 887 -18.53 39.97 44.17
N SER A 888 -19.01 41.21 44.02
CA SER A 888 -19.64 42.00 45.10
C SER A 888 -20.83 41.31 45.80
N ASN A 889 -21.58 40.45 45.10
CA ASN A 889 -22.71 39.71 45.66
C ASN A 889 -22.38 38.27 46.12
N ALA A 890 -21.11 37.84 46.07
CA ALA A 890 -20.76 36.43 46.23
C ALA A 890 -21.12 35.88 47.62
N VAL A 891 -20.87 36.63 48.69
CA VAL A 891 -21.22 36.21 50.06
C VAL A 891 -22.74 36.07 50.22
N SER A 892 -23.52 37.03 49.70
CA SER A 892 -24.98 36.94 49.71
C SER A 892 -25.50 35.71 48.99
N GLU A 893 -24.95 35.38 47.81
CA GLU A 893 -25.34 34.19 47.05
C GLU A 893 -24.98 32.87 47.76
N LEU A 894 -23.85 32.81 48.48
CA LEU A 894 -23.50 31.62 49.28
C LEU A 894 -24.49 31.42 50.43
N MET A 895 -24.82 32.49 51.15
CA MET A 895 -25.68 32.40 52.33
C MET A 895 -27.12 32.00 52.02
N LYS A 896 -27.62 32.30 50.81
CA LYS A 896 -28.94 31.83 50.34
C LYS A 896 -29.10 30.30 50.33
N LYS A 897 -28.00 29.55 50.24
CA LYS A 897 -28.05 28.09 50.13
C LYS A 897 -28.10 27.35 51.48
N PHE A 898 -28.06 28.06 52.62
CA PHE A 898 -28.23 27.46 53.95
C PHE A 898 -29.72 27.51 54.37
N ASP A 899 -30.52 26.51 53.97
CA ASP A 899 -31.99 26.49 54.03
C ASP A 899 -32.60 25.44 55.01
N ASN A 900 -31.97 25.23 56.18
CA ASN A 900 -32.38 24.27 57.24
C ASN A 900 -32.29 22.75 56.91
N LYS A 901 -31.76 22.34 55.76
CA LYS A 901 -31.59 20.91 55.37
C LYS A 901 -30.25 20.28 55.77
N ASN A 902 -29.71 20.60 56.95
CA ASN A 902 -28.38 20.15 57.38
C ASN A 902 -27.27 20.42 56.34
N VAL A 903 -27.33 21.59 55.69
CA VAL A 903 -26.32 22.04 54.72
C VAL A 903 -25.05 22.39 55.49
N ALA A 904 -23.99 21.61 55.30
CA ALA A 904 -22.72 21.82 55.98
C ALA A 904 -21.74 22.64 55.16
N ALA A 905 -21.85 22.62 53.84
CA ALA A 905 -20.99 23.40 52.98
C ALA A 905 -21.69 23.86 51.69
N VAL A 906 -21.27 25.00 51.18
CA VAL A 906 -21.69 25.57 49.90
C VAL A 906 -20.45 25.89 49.07
N ALA A 907 -20.34 25.26 47.91
CA ALA A 907 -19.27 25.49 46.94
C ALA A 907 -19.64 26.65 45.99
N GLY A 908 -18.79 27.67 45.90
CA GLY A 908 -18.96 28.75 44.92
C GLY A 908 -18.36 28.43 43.54
N ASN A 909 -18.66 29.27 42.57
CA ASN A 909 -18.20 29.20 41.19
C ASN A 909 -16.83 29.88 41.04
N VAL A 910 -15.82 29.13 40.58
CA VAL A 910 -14.46 29.65 40.40
C VAL A 910 -14.22 29.95 38.93
N LYS A 911 -13.71 31.15 38.63
CA LYS A 911 -13.33 31.58 37.28
C LYS A 911 -11.87 32.03 37.22
N VAL A 912 -11.25 31.84 36.05
CA VAL A 912 -9.87 32.28 35.80
C VAL A 912 -9.84 33.78 35.53
N GLY A 913 -9.12 34.52 36.36
CA GLY A 913 -8.99 35.98 36.29
C GLY A 913 -7.91 36.49 35.32
N ASN A 914 -6.90 35.68 34.98
CA ASN A 914 -5.77 36.02 34.12
C ASN A 914 -5.73 35.17 32.84
N GLN A 915 -6.72 35.29 31.96
CA GLN A 915 -6.77 34.60 30.65
C GLN A 915 -5.83 35.25 29.62
N VAL A 916 -4.52 35.16 29.84
CA VAL A 916 -3.48 35.87 29.07
C VAL A 916 -2.79 35.02 28.01
N ASN A 917 -2.88 33.69 28.11
CA ASN A 917 -2.23 32.76 27.18
C ASN A 917 -2.99 31.42 27.04
N MET A 918 -2.48 30.55 26.17
CA MET A 918 -3.09 29.24 25.88
C MET A 918 -3.32 28.37 27.13
N ILE A 919 -2.39 28.32 28.09
CA ILE A 919 -2.50 27.51 29.30
C ILE A 919 -3.63 28.04 30.20
N THR A 920 -3.68 29.36 30.39
CA THR A 920 -4.74 30.00 31.18
C THR A 920 -6.11 29.87 30.53
N ASN A 921 -6.18 29.83 29.19
CA ASN A 921 -7.41 29.54 28.44
C ASN A 921 -7.85 28.08 28.59
N TRP A 922 -6.93 27.12 28.51
CA TRP A 922 -7.24 25.70 28.77
C TRP A 922 -7.80 25.48 30.17
N GLN A 923 -7.21 26.14 31.18
CA GLN A 923 -7.72 26.09 32.54
C GLN A 923 -9.10 26.75 32.67
N SER A 924 -9.35 27.86 31.96
CA SER A 924 -10.68 28.46 31.90
C SER A 924 -11.72 27.51 31.31
N ILE A 925 -11.40 26.81 30.22
CA ILE A 925 -12.31 25.83 29.60
C ILE A 925 -12.60 24.70 30.59
N GLU A 926 -11.58 24.15 31.23
CA GLU A 926 -11.73 23.06 32.20
C GLU A 926 -12.58 23.45 33.42
N TYR A 927 -12.43 24.68 33.93
CA TYR A 927 -13.26 25.16 35.04
C TYR A 927 -14.75 25.20 34.62
N ILE A 928 -15.04 25.60 33.39
CA ILE A 928 -16.40 25.62 32.84
C ILE A 928 -16.92 24.18 32.66
N THR A 929 -16.16 23.31 31.97
CA THR A 929 -16.64 22.00 31.52
C THR A 929 -16.63 20.93 32.59
N SER A 930 -15.64 20.92 33.50
CA SER A 930 -15.45 19.84 34.47
C SER A 930 -15.65 20.29 35.91
N GLN A 931 -15.36 21.54 36.28
CA GLN A 931 -15.60 21.98 37.65
C GLN A 931 -17.03 22.47 37.85
N ASN A 932 -17.51 23.40 37.03
CA ASN A 932 -18.81 24.04 37.25
C ASN A 932 -19.97 23.17 36.80
N PHE A 933 -19.88 22.63 35.59
CA PHE A 933 -20.93 21.79 35.01
C PHE A 933 -21.14 20.49 35.80
N ASP A 934 -20.09 19.74 36.11
CA ASP A 934 -20.20 18.50 36.90
C ASP A 934 -20.73 18.77 38.32
N ARG A 935 -20.29 19.86 38.97
CA ARG A 935 -20.80 20.23 40.31
C ARG A 935 -22.29 20.57 40.29
N ARG A 936 -22.79 21.23 39.24
CA ARG A 936 -24.23 21.47 39.07
C ARG A 936 -25.00 20.16 38.96
N ALA A 937 -24.52 19.20 38.17
CA ALA A 937 -25.13 17.88 38.08
C ALA A 937 -25.11 17.13 39.43
N PHE A 938 -23.98 17.17 40.14
CA PHE A 938 -23.81 16.47 41.41
C PHE A 938 -24.53 17.11 42.60
N ASP A 939 -24.88 18.39 42.54
CA ASP A 939 -25.66 19.06 43.58
C ASP A 939 -27.03 18.39 43.78
N LEU A 940 -27.70 18.01 42.67
CA LEU A 940 -29.00 17.33 42.69
C LEU A 940 -28.95 16.01 43.50
N LEU A 941 -27.82 15.30 43.43
CA LEU A 941 -27.62 13.99 44.06
C LEU A 941 -26.89 14.05 45.40
N ASN A 942 -26.47 15.23 45.87
CA ASN A 942 -25.56 15.40 47.01
C ASN A 942 -24.24 14.63 46.82
N CYS A 943 -23.60 14.80 45.67
CA CYS A 943 -22.38 14.08 45.26
C CYS A 943 -21.16 15.00 45.06
N ILE A 944 -21.19 16.24 45.53
CA ILE A 944 -20.08 17.18 45.36
C ILE A 944 -18.89 16.70 46.19
N THR A 945 -17.78 16.34 45.56
CA THR A 945 -16.61 15.77 46.23
C THR A 945 -15.54 16.78 46.60
N VAL A 946 -15.64 18.02 46.10
CA VAL A 946 -14.72 19.11 46.42
C VAL A 946 -15.46 20.44 46.52
N VAL A 947 -15.38 21.07 47.69
CA VAL A 947 -15.68 22.49 47.87
C VAL A 947 -14.39 23.28 47.63
N PRO A 948 -14.30 24.13 46.59
CA PRO A 948 -13.02 24.70 46.18
C PRO A 948 -12.47 25.66 47.23
N GLY A 949 -11.16 25.55 47.51
CA GLY A 949 -10.47 26.48 48.43
C GLY A 949 -10.54 27.97 48.03
N ALA A 950 -10.82 28.27 46.77
CA ALA A 950 -10.99 29.63 46.28
C ALA A 950 -12.33 30.29 46.69
N ILE A 951 -13.37 29.51 47.04
CA ILE A 951 -14.64 30.04 47.57
C ILE A 951 -15.49 28.91 48.16
N GLY A 952 -15.40 28.70 49.48
CA GLY A 952 -16.21 27.70 50.19
C GLY A 952 -16.82 28.27 51.45
N ALA A 953 -18.15 28.20 51.59
CA ALA A 953 -18.85 28.54 52.83
C ALA A 953 -19.15 27.27 53.62
N PHE A 954 -18.99 27.30 54.94
CA PHE A 954 -19.17 26.16 55.83
C PHE A 954 -19.95 26.56 57.08
N ASN A 955 -20.79 25.66 57.56
CA ASN A 955 -21.26 25.72 58.95
C ASN A 955 -20.12 25.26 59.86
N LYS A 956 -19.71 26.12 60.80
CA LYS A 956 -18.55 25.90 61.67
C LYS A 956 -18.71 24.65 62.53
N ASN A 957 -19.90 24.38 63.05
CA ASN A 957 -20.15 23.21 63.91
C ASN A 957 -19.98 21.90 63.12
N TYR A 958 -20.58 21.81 61.93
CA TYR A 958 -20.44 20.63 61.08
C TYR A 958 -19.00 20.44 60.54
N LEU A 959 -18.30 21.55 60.25
CA LEU A 959 -16.89 21.51 59.86
C LEU A 959 -16.00 20.95 61.00
N LEU A 960 -16.26 21.38 62.24
CA LEU A 960 -15.53 20.90 63.41
C LEU A 960 -15.88 19.44 63.74
N GLU A 961 -17.15 19.03 63.60
CA GLU A 961 -17.57 17.64 63.77
C GLU A 961 -16.90 16.70 62.76
N ALA A 962 -16.71 17.16 61.52
CA ALA A 962 -15.95 16.42 60.52
C ALA A 962 -14.43 16.36 60.81
N GLY A 963 -13.91 17.14 61.76
CA GLY A 963 -12.51 17.17 62.19
C GLY A 963 -11.65 18.28 61.57
N GLY A 964 -12.25 19.32 60.97
CA GLY A 964 -11.54 20.45 60.37
C GLY A 964 -10.66 20.09 59.17
N PHE A 965 -9.74 20.97 58.76
CA PHE A 965 -8.82 20.69 57.64
C PHE A 965 -7.65 19.83 58.13
N THR A 966 -7.46 18.64 57.57
CA THR A 966 -6.33 17.75 57.94
C THR A 966 -5.11 18.01 57.05
N THR A 967 -3.93 17.59 57.53
CA THR A 967 -2.63 17.80 56.85
C THR A 967 -2.07 16.52 56.21
N ASP A 968 -2.78 15.40 56.31
CA ASP A 968 -2.38 14.08 55.81
C ASP A 968 -2.63 13.91 54.30
N THR A 969 -3.25 14.89 53.63
CA THR A 969 -3.45 14.92 52.17
C THR A 969 -3.04 16.28 51.57
N LEU A 970 -2.69 16.32 50.29
CA LEU A 970 -2.37 17.57 49.57
C LEU A 970 -3.58 18.37 49.07
N ALA A 971 -4.77 17.77 49.16
CA ALA A 971 -6.05 18.36 48.77
C ALA A 971 -6.97 18.38 49.99
N GLU A 972 -6.63 19.26 50.93
CA GLU A 972 -7.31 19.38 52.23
C GLU A 972 -8.81 19.69 52.10
N ASP A 973 -9.18 20.40 51.03
CA ASP A 973 -10.54 20.78 50.68
C ASP A 973 -11.37 19.59 50.17
N CYS A 974 -10.78 18.76 49.31
CA CYS A 974 -11.34 17.48 48.86
C CYS A 974 -11.56 16.53 50.04
N ASP A 975 -10.57 16.35 50.90
CA ASP A 975 -10.68 15.46 52.06
C ASP A 975 -11.77 15.89 53.05
N LEU A 976 -11.82 17.19 53.39
CA LEU A 976 -12.87 17.72 54.26
C LEU A 976 -14.27 17.51 53.65
N THR A 977 -14.41 17.75 52.36
CA THR A 977 -15.68 17.56 51.64
C THR A 977 -16.14 16.10 51.71
N MET A 978 -15.23 15.14 51.50
CA MET A 978 -15.54 13.71 51.63
C MET A 978 -15.90 13.32 53.08
N ARG A 979 -15.24 13.90 54.09
CA ARG A 979 -15.57 13.66 55.50
C ARG A 979 -16.93 14.21 55.89
N LEU A 980 -17.33 15.38 55.37
CA LEU A 980 -18.68 15.92 55.57
C LEU A 980 -19.77 14.96 55.02
N HIS A 981 -19.53 14.33 53.86
CA HIS A 981 -20.42 13.28 53.35
C HIS A 981 -20.45 12.04 54.24
N ARG A 982 -19.33 11.65 54.83
CA ARG A 982 -19.28 10.51 55.78
C ARG A 982 -20.10 10.78 57.04
N CYS A 983 -20.18 12.03 57.49
CA CYS A 983 -21.06 12.46 58.57
C CYS A 983 -22.54 12.57 58.15
N GLY A 984 -22.86 12.35 56.86
CA GLY A 984 -24.23 12.36 56.34
C GLY A 984 -24.78 13.76 56.06
N TYR A 985 -23.93 14.78 56.01
CA TYR A 985 -24.34 16.15 55.73
C TYR A 985 -24.56 16.41 54.25
N VAL A 986 -25.20 17.56 54.00
CA VAL A 986 -25.53 18.02 52.66
C VAL A 986 -24.54 19.09 52.22
N ILE A 987 -24.07 18.98 50.97
CA ILE A 987 -23.18 19.93 50.33
C ILE A 987 -23.89 20.48 49.10
N ARG A 988 -23.93 21.80 48.97
CA ARG A 988 -24.62 22.50 47.88
C ARG A 988 -23.66 23.22 46.96
N ASN A 989 -24.07 23.39 45.70
CA ASN A 989 -23.35 24.23 44.74
C ASN A 989 -24.07 25.57 44.57
N CYS A 990 -23.32 26.67 44.47
CA CYS A 990 -23.83 28.00 44.17
C CYS A 990 -23.12 28.58 42.95
N ASN A 991 -23.78 28.50 41.79
CA ASN A 991 -23.21 28.96 40.52
C ASN A 991 -23.11 30.49 40.40
N TYR A 992 -23.87 31.24 41.22
CA TYR A 992 -23.93 32.70 41.20
C TYR A 992 -22.91 33.37 42.13
N ALA A 993 -22.38 32.64 43.11
CA ALA A 993 -21.28 33.09 43.96
C ALA A 993 -19.95 32.95 43.20
N ILE A 994 -19.54 34.00 42.48
CA ILE A 994 -18.37 33.96 41.59
C ILE A 994 -17.12 34.46 42.31
N SER A 995 -16.03 33.69 42.20
CA SER A 995 -14.68 34.11 42.56
C SER A 995 -13.72 34.08 41.35
N TYR A 996 -12.78 35.02 41.31
CA TYR A 996 -11.75 35.12 40.28
C TYR A 996 -10.37 34.82 40.89
N THR A 997 -9.72 33.75 40.42
CA THR A 997 -8.40 33.31 40.89
C THR A 997 -7.34 33.38 39.79
N GLU A 998 -6.07 33.39 40.20
CA GLU A 998 -4.91 33.42 39.30
C GLU A 998 -4.54 32.00 38.84
N ALA A 999 -4.65 31.74 37.54
CA ALA A 999 -4.19 30.51 36.90
C ALA A 999 -2.67 30.57 36.55
N PRO A 1000 -1.97 29.43 36.51
CA PRO A 1000 -0.57 29.36 36.08
C PRO A 1000 -0.34 29.90 34.66
N GLU A 1001 0.62 30.83 34.51
CA GLU A 1001 1.00 31.38 33.20
C GLU A 1001 2.08 30.55 32.47
N THR A 1002 2.77 29.64 33.18
CA THR A 1002 3.84 28.81 32.59
C THR A 1002 3.57 27.31 32.74
N VAL A 1003 4.06 26.49 31.81
CA VAL A 1003 3.93 25.02 31.86
C VAL A 1003 4.49 24.45 33.16
N LYS A 1004 5.61 24.96 33.66
CA LYS A 1004 6.23 24.49 34.92
C LYS A 1004 5.33 24.74 36.13
N GLN A 1005 4.68 25.92 36.22
CA GLN A 1005 3.73 26.22 37.29
C GLN A 1005 2.46 25.37 37.14
N PHE A 1006 1.96 25.22 35.92
CA PHE A 1006 0.80 24.37 35.60
C PHE A 1006 1.04 22.92 36.04
N LEU A 1007 2.15 22.29 35.62
CA LEU A 1007 2.49 20.91 36.00
C LEU A 1007 2.61 20.72 37.52
N LYS A 1008 3.15 21.71 38.25
CA LYS A 1008 3.21 21.68 39.72
C LYS A 1008 1.81 21.70 40.34
N GLN A 1009 0.95 22.61 39.89
CA GLN A 1009 -0.43 22.73 40.37
C GLN A 1009 -1.21 21.44 40.10
N ARG A 1010 -1.15 20.92 38.88
CA ARG A 1010 -1.88 19.72 38.47
C ARG A 1010 -1.38 18.45 39.12
N PHE A 1011 -0.09 18.35 39.35
CA PHE A 1011 0.47 17.26 40.15
C PHE A 1011 -0.12 17.27 41.56
N ARG A 1012 -0.18 18.44 42.22
CA ARG A 1012 -0.78 18.56 43.56
C ARG A 1012 -2.24 18.10 43.56
N TRP A 1013 -3.03 18.53 42.58
CA TRP A 1013 -4.45 18.17 42.49
C TRP A 1013 -4.65 16.69 42.20
N SER A 1014 -3.95 16.16 41.19
CA SER A 1014 -4.09 14.75 40.79
C SER A 1014 -3.63 13.81 41.90
N PHE A 1015 -2.48 14.11 42.52
CA PHE A 1015 -1.96 13.33 43.65
C PHE A 1015 -2.88 13.44 44.88
N GLY A 1016 -3.36 14.64 45.19
CA GLY A 1016 -4.28 14.89 46.30
C GLY A 1016 -5.62 14.16 46.15
N VAL A 1017 -6.19 14.12 44.94
CA VAL A 1017 -7.40 13.35 44.65
C VAL A 1017 -7.17 11.85 44.84
N ILE A 1018 -6.03 11.32 44.37
CA ILE A 1018 -5.68 9.90 44.58
C ILE A 1018 -5.50 9.60 46.08
N GLN A 1019 -4.90 10.51 46.86
CA GLN A 1019 -4.78 10.38 48.31
C GLN A 1019 -6.16 10.36 49.00
N CYS A 1020 -7.03 11.30 48.67
CA CYS A 1020 -8.37 11.39 49.25
C CYS A 1020 -9.20 10.15 48.89
N PHE A 1021 -9.18 9.73 47.63
CA PHE A 1021 -9.84 8.50 47.18
C PHE A 1021 -9.35 7.28 47.96
N TRP A 1022 -8.03 7.14 48.13
CA TRP A 1022 -7.45 6.01 48.86
C TRP A 1022 -7.80 6.02 50.35
N LYS A 1023 -7.80 7.21 50.98
CA LYS A 1023 -8.19 7.41 52.38
C LYS A 1023 -9.64 6.99 52.62
N HIS A 1024 -10.53 7.23 51.65
CA HIS A 1024 -11.96 6.93 51.72
C HIS A 1024 -12.42 5.72 50.88
N ARG A 1025 -11.50 4.84 50.47
CA ARG A 1025 -11.80 3.71 49.54
C ARG A 1025 -12.84 2.72 50.07
N ASP A 1026 -13.04 2.65 51.38
CA ASP A 1026 -14.05 1.84 52.06
C ASP A 1026 -15.50 2.26 51.75
N THR A 1027 -15.67 3.45 51.15
CA THR A 1027 -16.98 4.01 50.79
C THR A 1027 -17.41 3.66 49.36
N VAL A 1028 -16.51 3.14 48.53
CA VAL A 1028 -16.79 2.82 47.12
C VAL A 1028 -17.82 1.70 47.02
N PHE A 1029 -18.93 1.94 46.31
CA PHE A 1029 -20.08 1.03 46.21
C PHE A 1029 -20.70 0.64 47.56
N ASN A 1030 -20.52 1.46 48.58
CA ASN A 1030 -21.07 1.19 49.90
C ASN A 1030 -22.37 1.98 50.12
N PRO A 1031 -23.54 1.31 50.21
CA PRO A 1031 -24.83 1.98 50.32
C PRO A 1031 -25.01 2.74 51.65
N ARG A 1032 -24.21 2.44 52.68
CA ARG A 1032 -24.20 3.18 53.96
C ARG A 1032 -24.01 4.69 53.75
N TYR A 1033 -23.22 5.07 52.75
CA TYR A 1033 -22.91 6.45 52.45
C TYR A 1033 -23.78 7.04 51.32
N LYS A 1034 -24.93 6.41 51.03
CA LYS A 1034 -25.92 6.87 50.03
C LYS A 1034 -25.24 7.18 48.68
N ASN A 1035 -25.63 8.28 48.04
CA ASN A 1035 -25.12 8.67 46.72
C ASN A 1035 -23.61 9.00 46.72
N PHE A 1036 -23.04 9.43 47.84
CA PHE A 1036 -21.58 9.62 47.93
C PHE A 1036 -20.83 8.30 47.68
N GLY A 1037 -21.24 7.22 48.35
CA GLY A 1037 -20.63 5.90 48.17
C GLY A 1037 -21.02 5.19 46.87
N MET A 1038 -22.27 5.36 46.42
CA MET A 1038 -22.80 4.65 45.25
C MET A 1038 -22.58 5.35 43.91
N ILE A 1039 -22.35 6.67 43.89
CA ILE A 1039 -22.24 7.47 42.66
C ILE A 1039 -20.93 8.26 42.65
N ALA A 1040 -20.67 9.08 43.66
CA ALA A 1040 -19.53 10.00 43.65
C ALA A 1040 -18.17 9.27 43.65
N MET A 1041 -18.01 8.30 44.56
CA MET A 1041 -16.79 7.53 44.70
C MET A 1041 -16.50 6.61 43.49
N PRO A 1042 -17.49 5.85 42.96
CA PRO A 1042 -17.34 5.15 41.68
C PRO A 1042 -17.01 6.07 40.51
N ASN A 1043 -17.60 7.28 40.45
CA ASN A 1043 -17.29 8.24 39.40
C ASN A 1043 -15.82 8.68 39.45
N ILE A 1044 -15.25 8.93 40.64
CA ILE A 1044 -13.81 9.21 40.78
C ILE A 1044 -12.98 8.02 40.30
N LEU A 1045 -13.31 6.80 40.75
CA LEU A 1045 -12.58 5.59 40.37
C LEU A 1045 -12.56 5.39 38.85
N ILE A 1046 -13.72 5.43 38.21
CA ILE A 1046 -13.86 5.09 36.78
C ILE A 1046 -13.33 6.22 35.90
N PHE A 1047 -13.80 7.46 36.11
CA PHE A 1047 -13.58 8.56 35.16
C PHE A 1047 -12.36 9.42 35.47
N GLN A 1048 -11.89 9.47 36.71
CA GLN A 1048 -10.73 10.28 37.09
C GLN A 1048 -9.46 9.44 37.31
N ILE A 1049 -9.60 8.13 37.56
CA ILE A 1049 -8.48 7.22 37.77
C ILE A 1049 -8.36 6.23 36.61
N LEU A 1050 -9.28 5.27 36.45
CA LEU A 1050 -9.14 4.13 35.53
C LEU A 1050 -9.10 4.51 34.03
N LEU A 1051 -10.12 5.23 33.53
CA LEU A 1051 -10.19 5.59 32.10
C LEU A 1051 -9.00 6.46 31.65
N PRO A 1052 -8.55 7.47 32.41
CA PRO A 1052 -7.33 8.22 32.09
C PRO A 1052 -6.06 7.36 31.99
N PHE A 1053 -5.96 6.20 32.65
CA PHE A 1053 -4.84 5.28 32.48
C PHE A 1053 -4.88 4.48 31.17
N LEU A 1054 -6.07 4.24 30.62
CA LEU A 1054 -6.26 3.52 29.35
C LEU A 1054 -6.08 4.45 28.14
N ALA A 1055 -6.37 5.74 28.28
CA ALA A 1055 -6.33 6.69 27.17
C ALA A 1055 -4.96 6.82 26.43
N PRO A 1056 -3.79 6.79 27.11
CA PRO A 1056 -2.49 6.76 26.43
C PRO A 1056 -2.27 5.53 25.55
N LEU A 1057 -2.86 4.38 25.92
CA LEU A 1057 -2.77 3.16 25.11
C LEU A 1057 -3.55 3.31 23.81
N ALA A 1058 -4.71 3.98 23.85
CA ALA A 1058 -5.48 4.34 22.66
C ALA A 1058 -4.65 5.18 21.67
N ASP A 1059 -3.95 6.20 22.19
CA ASP A 1059 -3.13 7.10 21.40
C ASP A 1059 -1.93 6.38 20.78
N LEU A 1060 -1.31 5.47 21.54
CA LEU A 1060 -0.21 4.66 21.06
C LEU A 1060 -0.66 3.72 19.92
N ILE A 1061 -1.79 3.03 20.10
CA ILE A 1061 -2.36 2.15 19.06
C ILE A 1061 -2.68 2.96 17.81
N LEU A 1062 -3.35 4.11 17.95
CA LEU A 1062 -3.64 5.00 16.84
C LEU A 1062 -2.36 5.44 16.10
N ALA A 1063 -1.33 5.86 16.83
CA ALA A 1063 -0.06 6.29 16.24
C ALA A 1063 0.65 5.14 15.52
N VAL A 1064 0.70 3.95 16.12
CA VAL A 1064 1.30 2.76 15.51
C VAL A 1064 0.52 2.33 14.27
N SER A 1065 -0.81 2.31 14.31
CA SER A 1065 -1.66 2.00 13.16
C SER A 1065 -1.46 2.99 12.02
N LEU A 1066 -1.36 4.29 12.30
CA LEU A 1066 -1.09 5.31 11.28
C LEU A 1066 0.31 5.15 10.67
N ILE A 1067 1.33 4.86 11.48
CA ILE A 1067 2.69 4.61 10.98
C ILE A 1067 2.71 3.34 10.13
N ALA A 1068 2.13 2.25 10.62
CA ALA A 1068 2.06 0.98 9.90
C ALA A 1068 1.31 1.11 8.56
N ALA A 1069 0.18 1.83 8.54
CA ALA A 1069 -0.54 2.15 7.30
C ALA A 1069 0.30 3.01 6.35
N SER A 1070 1.00 4.03 6.86
CA SER A 1070 1.84 4.91 6.05
C SER A 1070 3.06 4.22 5.43
N LEU A 1071 3.56 3.17 6.09
CA LEU A 1071 4.68 2.34 5.62
C LEU A 1071 4.22 1.18 4.72
N GLY A 1072 2.92 1.06 4.44
CA GLY A 1072 2.36 -0.05 3.68
C GLY A 1072 2.62 -1.40 4.35
N ILE A 1073 2.57 -1.44 5.68
CA ILE A 1073 2.66 -2.68 6.49
C ILE A 1073 1.27 -3.29 6.67
N VAL A 1074 0.23 -2.46 6.77
CA VAL A 1074 -1.16 -2.87 6.95
C VAL A 1074 -2.03 -2.11 5.94
N GLU A 1075 -2.93 -2.82 5.26
CA GLU A 1075 -3.94 -2.22 4.40
C GLU A 1075 -5.06 -1.60 5.24
N ALA A 1076 -4.77 -0.46 5.87
CA ALA A 1076 -5.74 0.31 6.63
C ALA A 1076 -6.02 1.64 5.95
N SER A 1077 -7.31 1.97 5.81
CA SER A 1077 -7.72 3.23 5.21
C SER A 1077 -7.44 4.41 6.16
N ILE A 1078 -6.33 5.10 5.92
CA ILE A 1078 -5.94 6.33 6.64
C ILE A 1078 -7.09 7.35 6.70
N PRO A 1079 -7.86 7.61 5.61
CA PRO A 1079 -9.03 8.49 5.66
C PRO A 1079 -10.07 8.07 6.71
N HIS A 1080 -10.35 6.78 6.85
CA HIS A 1080 -11.31 6.28 7.84
C HIS A 1080 -10.80 6.50 9.27
N ILE A 1081 -9.52 6.25 9.53
CA ILE A 1081 -8.90 6.49 10.84
C ILE A 1081 -9.01 7.99 11.22
N ILE A 1082 -8.72 8.88 10.27
CA ILE A 1082 -8.84 10.33 10.45
C ILE A 1082 -10.30 10.73 10.68
N LEU A 1083 -11.24 10.16 9.92
CA LEU A 1083 -12.67 10.43 10.07
C LEU A 1083 -13.17 10.07 11.47
N TYR A 1084 -12.85 8.88 11.98
CA TYR A 1084 -13.22 8.48 13.35
C TYR A 1084 -12.63 9.42 14.41
N TYR A 1085 -11.38 9.85 14.23
CA TYR A 1085 -10.76 10.82 15.12
C TYR A 1085 -11.49 12.18 15.10
N ILE A 1086 -11.91 12.65 13.92
CA ILE A 1086 -12.70 13.87 13.77
C ILE A 1086 -14.07 13.72 14.45
N ILE A 1087 -14.78 12.61 14.23
CA ILE A 1087 -16.08 12.35 14.87
C ILE A 1087 -15.95 12.42 16.39
N PHE A 1088 -14.97 11.74 16.98
CA PHE A 1088 -14.73 11.81 18.42
C PHE A 1088 -14.44 13.25 18.88
N SER A 1089 -13.73 14.04 18.06
CA SER A 1089 -13.46 15.47 18.33
C SER A 1089 -14.70 16.31 18.36
N LEU A 1090 -15.64 16.04 17.47
CA LEU A 1090 -16.92 16.73 17.44
C LEU A 1090 -17.78 16.37 18.65
N VAL A 1091 -17.75 15.11 19.10
CA VAL A 1091 -18.46 14.68 20.33
C VAL A 1091 -17.91 15.40 21.57
N ASP A 1092 -16.59 15.45 21.75
CA ASP A 1092 -15.96 16.17 22.85
C ASP A 1092 -16.30 17.68 22.81
N LEU A 1093 -16.24 18.27 21.61
CA LEU A 1093 -16.57 19.68 21.39
C LEU A 1093 -18.04 19.97 21.69
N ALA A 1094 -18.96 19.08 21.32
CA ALA A 1094 -20.38 19.21 21.61
C ALA A 1094 -20.65 19.18 23.13
N GLY A 1095 -19.99 18.29 23.86
CA GLY A 1095 -20.06 18.23 25.33
C GLY A 1095 -19.57 19.52 25.99
N ALA A 1096 -18.45 20.08 25.52
CA ALA A 1096 -17.95 21.35 26.01
C ALA A 1096 -18.86 22.53 25.63
N ALA A 1097 -19.38 22.57 24.41
CA ALA A 1097 -20.31 23.59 23.95
C ALA A 1097 -21.59 23.61 24.80
N LEU A 1098 -22.10 22.43 25.19
CA LEU A 1098 -23.22 22.32 26.11
C LEU A 1098 -22.89 22.97 27.47
N ALA A 1099 -21.75 22.65 28.08
CA ALA A 1099 -21.34 23.26 29.34
C ALA A 1099 -21.22 24.80 29.24
N PHE A 1100 -20.68 25.29 28.12
CA PHE A 1100 -20.62 26.73 27.81
C PHE A 1100 -22.01 27.37 27.71
N ALA A 1101 -22.97 26.67 27.11
CA ALA A 1101 -24.36 27.12 27.03
C ALA A 1101 -25.00 27.25 28.43
N PHE A 1102 -24.69 26.32 29.35
CA PHE A 1102 -25.17 26.38 30.74
C PHE A 1102 -24.60 27.57 31.51
N GLU A 1103 -23.32 27.85 31.34
CA GLU A 1103 -22.61 28.93 32.05
C GLU A 1103 -22.66 30.29 31.33
N LYS A 1104 -23.31 30.37 30.15
CA LYS A 1104 -23.40 31.57 29.28
C LYS A 1104 -22.03 32.17 28.95
N GLU A 1105 -21.06 31.31 28.63
CA GLU A 1105 -19.69 31.69 28.28
C GLU A 1105 -19.49 31.87 26.77
N ASP A 1106 -18.43 32.59 26.37
CA ASP A 1106 -18.12 32.85 24.95
C ASP A 1106 -17.58 31.59 24.25
N TYR A 1107 -18.32 31.11 23.24
CA TYR A 1107 -17.96 29.95 22.42
C TYR A 1107 -16.66 30.11 21.64
N LYS A 1108 -16.17 31.34 21.39
CA LYS A 1108 -14.87 31.56 20.71
C LYS A 1108 -13.72 30.87 21.45
N LYS A 1109 -13.83 30.68 22.77
CA LYS A 1109 -12.81 29.97 23.56
C LYS A 1109 -12.67 28.50 23.17
N LEU A 1110 -13.70 27.88 22.59
CA LEU A 1110 -13.67 26.46 22.21
C LEU A 1110 -12.62 26.15 21.13
N ILE A 1111 -12.13 27.15 20.38
CA ILE A 1111 -11.03 26.96 19.42
C ILE A 1111 -9.77 26.40 20.09
N TRP A 1112 -9.55 26.72 21.38
CA TRP A 1112 -8.41 26.23 22.14
C TRP A 1112 -8.52 24.73 22.49
N MET A 1113 -9.67 24.08 22.27
CA MET A 1113 -9.82 22.64 22.47
C MET A 1113 -9.04 21.81 21.44
N ILE A 1114 -8.82 22.33 20.23
CA ILE A 1114 -8.01 21.65 19.20
C ILE A 1114 -6.59 21.39 19.71
N PRO A 1115 -5.80 22.41 20.12
CA PRO A 1115 -4.48 22.17 20.69
C PRO A 1115 -4.55 21.54 22.09
N GLN A 1116 -5.67 21.69 22.83
CA GLN A 1116 -5.85 21.01 24.13
C GLN A 1116 -5.81 19.48 23.96
N ARG A 1117 -6.45 18.96 22.91
CA ARG A 1117 -6.51 17.51 22.71
C ARG A 1117 -5.17 16.89 22.34
N LEU A 1118 -4.35 17.63 21.59
CA LEU A 1118 -3.03 17.18 21.14
C LEU A 1118 -1.93 17.39 22.19
N VAL A 1119 -1.99 18.48 22.96
CA VAL A 1119 -0.89 18.88 23.86
C VAL A 1119 -1.27 18.75 25.33
N TYR A 1120 -2.34 19.41 25.76
CA TYR A 1120 -2.75 19.43 27.17
C TYR A 1120 -3.01 18.02 27.70
N ARG A 1121 -3.66 17.16 26.91
CA ARG A 1121 -3.94 15.77 27.31
C ARG A 1121 -2.67 14.98 27.62
N GLN A 1122 -1.61 15.16 26.83
CA GLN A 1122 -0.32 14.48 27.02
C GLN A 1122 0.38 14.96 28.30
N LEU A 1123 0.26 16.26 28.62
CA LEU A 1123 0.73 16.81 29.89
C LEU A 1123 -0.02 16.17 31.08
N MET A 1124 -1.33 15.98 30.95
CA MET A 1124 -2.14 15.32 31.98
C MET A 1124 -1.78 13.84 32.15
N TYR A 1125 -1.46 13.11 31.08
CA TYR A 1125 -0.93 11.74 31.19
C TYR A 1125 0.36 11.70 31.97
N TYR A 1126 1.33 12.57 31.64
CA TYR A 1126 2.57 12.68 32.40
C TYR A 1126 2.30 12.93 33.90
N ILE A 1127 1.37 13.84 34.22
CA ILE A 1127 1.00 14.14 35.60
C ILE A 1127 0.37 12.93 36.31
N LEU A 1128 -0.53 12.22 35.64
CA LEU A 1128 -1.20 11.03 36.19
C LEU A 1128 -0.17 9.94 36.54
N PHE A 1129 0.67 9.55 35.57
CA PHE A 1129 1.72 8.55 35.81
C PHE A 1129 2.73 9.00 36.86
N LYS A 1130 3.09 10.29 36.87
CA LYS A 1130 3.97 10.86 37.91
C LYS A 1130 3.32 10.76 39.29
N SER A 1131 2.02 11.08 39.41
CA SER A 1131 1.26 11.01 40.66
C SER A 1131 1.17 9.58 41.17
N PHE A 1132 0.86 8.63 40.29
CA PHE A 1132 0.83 7.21 40.61
C PHE A 1132 2.21 6.68 41.04
N ASN A 1133 3.26 6.99 40.28
CA ASN A 1133 4.62 6.57 40.60
C ASN A 1133 5.05 7.11 41.98
N LYS A 1134 4.74 8.37 42.28
CA LYS A 1134 5.00 8.96 43.60
C LYS A 1134 4.21 8.24 44.72
N ALA A 1135 2.95 7.89 44.48
CA ALA A 1135 2.11 7.15 45.45
C ALA A 1135 2.67 5.74 45.72
N MET A 1136 3.18 5.08 44.67
CA MET A 1136 3.82 3.77 44.79
C MET A 1136 5.17 3.83 45.50
N LYS A 1137 5.94 4.92 45.33
CA LYS A 1137 7.19 5.15 46.05
C LYS A 1137 7.00 5.52 47.52
N GLY A 1138 5.88 6.15 47.85
CA GLY A 1138 5.59 6.63 49.21
C GLY A 1138 6.47 7.80 49.64
N GLU A 1139 6.90 8.62 48.68
CA GLU A 1139 7.69 9.83 48.94
C GLU A 1139 6.81 10.97 49.49
N LEU A 1140 7.28 11.63 50.55
CA LEU A 1140 6.66 12.87 51.05
C LEU A 1140 6.61 13.94 49.94
N GLN A 1141 5.52 14.70 49.89
CA GLN A 1141 5.40 15.87 49.03
C GLN A 1141 5.07 17.12 49.84
N GLY A 1142 5.90 18.15 49.70
CA GLY A 1142 5.61 19.49 50.23
C GLY A 1142 4.71 20.31 49.30
N TRP A 1143 4.02 21.30 49.88
CA TRP A 1143 3.04 22.17 49.21
C TRP A 1143 3.65 22.96 48.03
N GLY A 1144 4.87 23.48 48.18
CA GLY A 1144 5.66 24.18 47.15
C GLY A 1144 5.04 25.52 46.70
N SER A 1145 5.75 26.65 46.85
CA SER A 1145 5.20 27.95 46.47
C SER A 1145 5.14 28.16 44.94
N LEU A 1146 4.04 28.76 44.47
CA LEU A 1146 3.87 29.26 43.12
C LEU A 1146 4.18 30.77 43.11
N LYS A 1147 5.08 31.22 42.23
CA LYS A 1147 5.34 32.66 42.03
C LYS A 1147 4.14 33.31 41.35
N ARG A 1148 3.49 34.28 42.00
CA ARG A 1148 2.35 35.02 41.45
C ARG A 1148 2.78 36.17 40.54
N THR A 1149 1.95 36.52 39.56
CA THR A 1149 2.20 37.60 38.58
C THR A 1149 1.35 38.84 38.85
N GLY A 1150 0.23 38.71 39.58
CA GLY A 1150 -0.65 39.84 39.92
C GLY A 1150 -1.45 40.42 38.75
N ARG A 1151 -1.59 39.65 37.66
CA ARG A 1151 -2.27 40.05 36.40
C ARG A 1151 -3.78 39.78 36.36
N VAL A 1152 -4.38 39.38 37.47
CA VAL A 1152 -5.85 39.27 37.58
C VAL A 1152 -6.44 40.66 37.39
N LYS A 1153 -7.36 40.81 36.43
CA LYS A 1153 -8.07 42.07 36.19
C LYS A 1153 -8.86 42.47 37.45
N ASP A 1154 -8.92 43.76 37.78
CA ASP A 1154 -9.76 44.25 38.87
C ASP A 1154 -11.24 44.13 38.47
N MET A 1155 -11.85 43.01 38.83
CA MET A 1155 -13.23 42.66 38.44
C MET A 1155 -14.25 42.92 39.56
N ALA A 1156 -13.79 43.32 40.75
CA ALA A 1156 -14.59 43.38 41.97
C ALA A 1156 -15.37 44.70 42.19
N VAL A 1157 -15.21 45.72 41.32
CA VAL A 1157 -15.77 47.08 41.52
C VAL A 1157 -16.77 47.50 40.41
N THR A 1158 -17.12 46.62 39.47
CA THR A 1158 -18.16 46.86 38.45
C THR A 1158 -19.38 45.98 38.63
#